data_AF-A0AA36BQK8-F1
#
_entry.id   AF-A0AA36BQK8-F1
#
_cell.length_a   1.000
_cell.length_b   1.000
_cell.length_c   1.000
_cell.angle_alpha   90.00
_cell.angle_beta   90.00
_cell.angle_gamma   90.00
#
_symmetry.space_group_name_H-M   'P 1'
#
loop_
_entity.id
_entity.type
_entity.pdbx_description
1 polymer ?
#
loop_
_entity_poly.entity_id
_entity_poly.type
_entity_poly.pdbx_seq_one_letter_code
_entity_poly.pdbx_strand_id
1 'polypeptide(L)'
;MPPSCITRFLSKIHREQLETGVAVVLRIPSLFIVELCFRTDPLKSVPVGTRAKDVHLVANFIYYAAFILAITLAVLPLKKLVNFYMYLVSALLLTVSYHVSFSYVEDEKTLGFDHSPFNDLRENPARIQELLLYLCIQWLIGALIAYLLDIKNWTKYLTLAFSTPVLAHLAGVPVEHLSAVHNVASTVIISVILLHLFNSLSCTLDFVKSEINRLWQIINATGWLPIIVSLWHTIMLPTQLLLFWMVLFCTQLYIYLSAENNPIIQEGWLVMVLASIGECCATPVSLFALCVTISYASYYILTLTKLYLQGWNAIGHDNDGMRGWTEGFTMLLIAMQTGLLELRPLQRAFLMSILLFIVASSLIQSMYEMTDPILLTLSASRNGSIFKHLRAVVLCTFLWMFPLYMTYMICQYLDLDFWLLVIISSCLLTSVQVIGSLAIYVLFMYDYVRNEPWESLDDVIYYARSTTRVLEFIVAVFVVCYGLKETLFGVWSWINSSILIIHCYFNVWQRLQSGWKSFLQRREAVKMLESMPCASQEQLKTHGDVCAICFQEMTVARITKCNHFFHGFCLRKWLYVKDACPMCHQKVSSIYKEEESPVVSQNNNTEDGGTETESGAATELFQTSVSKVEASTEATTAGQSEAKPSVSNNVPASLIDEDSLQKQQEVEAVASAKQEEFKLEQESGSNLVSDKEDRVNDDVKQAHNTAGTPVISVSEA
;
A
#
# COMPACT_ATOMS: atom_id res chain seq x y z
N MET A 1 -20.83 -8.72 30.71
CA MET A 1 -19.51 -8.60 31.39
C MET A 1 -19.57 -7.49 32.44
N PRO A 2 -18.94 -7.65 33.62
CA PRO A 2 -18.93 -6.58 34.63
C PRO A 2 -18.07 -5.38 34.18
N PRO A 3 -18.45 -4.14 34.53
CA PRO A 3 -17.80 -2.90 34.06
C PRO A 3 -16.32 -2.77 34.47
N SER A 4 -15.90 -3.45 35.54
CA SER A 4 -14.49 -3.52 35.99
C SER A 4 -13.57 -4.33 35.08
N CYS A 5 -14.13 -5.26 34.29
CA CYS A 5 -13.36 -6.05 33.33
C CYS A 5 -13.12 -5.25 32.03
N ILE A 6 -14.12 -4.44 31.63
CA ILE A 6 -14.05 -3.56 30.46
C ILE A 6 -13.02 -2.45 30.70
N THR A 7 -12.99 -1.83 31.89
CA THR A 7 -11.99 -0.79 32.21
C THR A 7 -10.56 -1.34 32.26
N ARG A 8 -10.34 -2.53 32.83
CA ARG A 8 -9.02 -3.20 32.79
C ARG A 8 -8.61 -3.58 31.37
N PHE A 9 -9.54 -4.11 30.58
CA PHE A 9 -9.27 -4.49 29.19
C PHE A 9 -8.94 -3.28 28.31
N LEU A 10 -9.72 -2.19 28.42
CA LEU A 10 -9.44 -0.92 27.74
C LEU A 10 -8.11 -0.31 28.19
N SER A 11 -7.78 -0.37 29.49
CA SER A 11 -6.48 0.10 29.99
C SER A 11 -5.31 -0.70 29.44
N LYS A 12 -5.50 -2.01 29.22
CA LYS A 12 -4.48 -2.90 28.65
C LYS A 12 -4.27 -2.63 27.16
N ILE A 13 -5.36 -2.46 26.40
CA ILE A 13 -5.30 -2.08 24.98
C ILE A 13 -4.62 -0.72 24.81
N HIS A 14 -5.02 0.28 25.61
CA HIS A 14 -4.41 1.61 25.56
C HIS A 14 -2.92 1.56 25.89
N ARG A 15 -2.52 0.72 26.86
CA ARG A 15 -1.12 0.50 27.20
C ARG A 15 -0.33 -0.19 26.09
N GLU A 16 -0.87 -1.23 25.47
CA GLU A 16 -0.19 -1.93 24.36
C GLU A 16 -0.05 -1.04 23.12
N GLN A 17 -1.07 -0.23 22.81
CA GLN A 17 -1.01 0.79 21.76
C GLN A 17 0.02 1.88 22.07
N LEU A 18 0.07 2.35 23.33
CA LEU A 18 1.05 3.32 23.78
C LEU A 18 2.47 2.75 23.71
N GLU A 19 2.70 1.52 24.19
CA GLU A 19 4.00 0.86 24.12
C GLU A 19 4.46 0.68 22.67
N THR A 20 3.54 0.33 21.76
CA THR A 20 3.83 0.22 20.32
C THR A 20 4.15 1.59 19.72
N GLY A 21 3.36 2.63 20.01
CA GLY A 21 3.60 3.98 19.51
C GLY A 21 4.92 4.57 20.00
N VAL A 22 5.23 4.41 21.29
CA VAL A 22 6.50 4.84 21.89
C VAL A 22 7.67 4.08 21.28
N ALA A 23 7.53 2.78 21.00
CA ALA A 23 8.56 2.00 20.31
C ALA A 23 8.86 2.51 18.90
N VAL A 24 7.83 2.90 18.14
CA VAL A 24 8.02 3.47 16.81
C VAL A 24 8.75 4.82 16.90
N VAL A 25 8.30 5.73 17.77
CA VAL A 25 8.90 7.08 17.90
C VAL A 25 10.37 7.02 18.32
N LEU A 26 10.70 6.18 19.32
CA LEU A 26 12.07 6.05 19.82
C LEU A 26 13.05 5.44 18.80
N ARG A 27 12.56 4.79 17.74
CA ARG A 27 13.40 4.22 16.66
C ARG A 27 13.58 5.17 15.47
N ILE A 28 12.88 6.30 15.42
CA ILE A 28 13.05 7.30 14.36
C ILE A 28 14.50 7.84 14.29
N PRO A 29 15.18 8.18 15.42
CA PRO A 29 16.55 8.68 15.37
C PRO A 29 17.54 7.71 14.72
N SER A 30 17.35 6.39 14.84
CA SER A 30 18.22 5.43 14.13
C SER A 30 18.11 5.54 12.62
N LEU A 31 16.93 5.82 12.07
CA LEU A 31 16.76 6.04 10.63
C LEU A 31 17.42 7.35 10.19
N PHE A 32 17.40 8.40 11.02
CA PHE A 32 18.12 9.64 10.74
C PHE A 32 19.64 9.47 10.76
N ILE A 33 20.19 8.62 11.64
CA ILE A 33 21.62 8.31 11.63
C ILE A 33 21.97 7.56 10.33
N VAL A 34 21.16 6.58 9.92
CA VAL A 34 21.34 5.89 8.64
C VAL A 34 21.26 6.86 7.45
N GLU A 35 20.29 7.77 7.45
CA GLU A 35 20.14 8.83 6.44
C GLU A 35 21.39 9.71 6.37
N LEU A 36 21.91 10.13 7.53
CA LEU A 36 23.12 10.94 7.61
C LEU A 36 24.35 10.18 7.09
N CYS A 37 24.46 8.89 7.40
CA CYS A 37 25.50 8.02 6.85
C CYS A 37 25.39 7.97 5.31
N PHE A 38 24.22 7.74 4.74
CA PHE A 38 24.04 7.70 3.28
C PHE A 38 24.30 9.05 2.60
N ARG A 39 24.03 10.18 3.26
CA ARG A 39 24.33 11.52 2.72
C ARG A 39 25.81 11.89 2.81
N THR A 40 26.54 11.33 3.78
CA THR A 40 27.91 11.72 4.06
C THR A 40 28.87 10.72 3.41
N ASP A 41 29.33 11.03 2.19
CA ASP A 41 30.42 10.27 1.56
C ASP A 41 31.74 10.55 2.31
N PRO A 42 32.33 9.56 3.04
CA PRO A 42 33.53 9.79 3.84
C PRO A 42 34.77 10.12 3.00
N LEU A 43 34.72 9.82 1.69
CA LEU A 43 35.78 10.08 0.72
C LEU A 43 35.74 11.50 0.13
N LYS A 44 34.57 12.17 0.12
CA LYS A 44 34.41 13.52 -0.47
C LYS A 44 34.53 14.64 0.56
N SER A 45 34.33 14.35 1.84
CA SER A 45 34.31 15.35 2.92
C SER A 45 35.69 15.78 3.42
N VAL A 46 36.76 15.07 3.03
CA VAL A 46 38.13 15.40 3.47
C VAL A 46 38.83 16.19 2.36
N PRO A 47 39.23 17.46 2.60
CA PRO A 47 39.91 18.28 1.60
C PRO A 47 41.27 17.65 1.24
N VAL A 48 41.60 17.67 -0.05
CA VAL A 48 42.72 16.97 -0.72
C VAL A 48 44.13 17.43 -0.24
N GLY A 49 44.24 18.28 0.78
CA GLY A 49 45.48 18.97 1.17
C GLY A 49 46.14 18.60 2.50
N THR A 50 45.51 17.81 3.39
CA THR A 50 46.05 17.55 4.75
C THR A 50 46.26 16.07 5.00
N ARG A 51 47.50 15.68 5.38
CA ARG A 51 47.96 14.36 5.90
C ARG A 51 46.91 13.25 5.79
N ALA A 52 46.63 12.84 4.56
CA ALA A 52 45.34 12.25 4.18
C ALA A 52 45.05 10.90 4.86
N LYS A 53 46.07 10.07 5.09
CA LYS A 53 45.84 8.67 5.52
C LYS A 53 45.25 8.54 6.93
N ASP A 54 45.73 9.32 7.89
CA ASP A 54 45.27 9.21 9.29
C ASP A 54 43.86 9.80 9.47
N VAL A 55 43.56 10.90 8.76
CA VAL A 55 42.25 11.56 8.79
C VAL A 55 41.20 10.70 8.10
N HIS A 56 41.52 10.06 6.96
CA HIS A 56 40.60 9.13 6.29
C HIS A 56 40.33 7.88 7.14
N LEU A 57 41.33 7.36 7.86
CA LEU A 57 41.15 6.21 8.75
C LEU A 57 40.19 6.55 9.89
N VAL A 58 40.37 7.71 10.54
CA VAL A 58 39.50 8.19 11.62
C VAL A 58 38.09 8.47 11.10
N ALA A 59 37.94 9.11 9.94
CA ALA A 59 36.64 9.38 9.33
C ALA A 59 35.89 8.08 8.99
N ASN A 60 36.58 7.09 8.42
CA ASN A 60 36.00 5.77 8.15
C ASN A 60 35.60 5.06 9.45
N PHE A 61 36.43 5.12 10.50
CA PHE A 61 36.09 4.53 11.80
C PHE A 61 34.83 5.15 12.40
N ILE A 62 34.71 6.48 12.37
CA ILE A 62 33.53 7.21 12.84
C ILE A 62 32.30 6.83 12.02
N TYR A 63 32.44 6.74 10.69
CA TYR A 63 31.36 6.33 9.79
C TYR A 63 30.83 4.93 10.12
N TYR A 64 31.71 3.93 10.22
CA TYR A 64 31.30 2.56 10.57
C TYR A 64 30.75 2.47 12.00
N ALA A 65 31.30 3.22 12.95
CA ALA A 65 30.79 3.27 14.32
C ALA A 65 29.37 3.86 14.38
N ALA A 66 29.10 4.94 13.65
CA ALA A 66 27.77 5.54 13.54
C ALA A 66 26.76 4.57 12.90
N PHE A 67 27.17 3.85 11.86
CA PHE A 67 26.33 2.85 11.20
C PHE A 67 25.98 1.68 12.13
N ILE A 68 26.96 1.15 12.87
CA ILE A 68 26.76 0.09 13.87
C ILE A 68 25.83 0.57 14.99
N LEU A 69 26.03 1.81 15.47
CA LEU A 69 25.15 2.42 16.48
C LEU A 69 23.71 2.51 15.96
N ALA A 70 23.51 2.93 14.71
CA ALA A 70 22.19 3.06 14.12
C ALA A 70 21.45 1.71 14.05
N ILE A 71 22.12 0.67 13.56
CA ILE A 71 21.56 -0.70 13.53
C ILE A 71 21.25 -1.19 14.95
N THR A 72 22.15 -0.96 15.90
CA THR A 72 21.97 -1.38 17.30
C THR A 72 20.73 -0.72 17.92
N LEU A 73 20.54 0.58 17.70
CA LEU A 73 19.38 1.32 18.18
C LEU A 73 18.07 0.85 17.52
N ALA A 74 18.12 0.48 16.24
CA ALA A 74 16.95 0.01 15.51
C ALA A 74 16.45 -1.36 15.99
N VAL A 75 17.38 -2.24 16.40
CA VAL A 75 17.09 -3.64 16.81
C VAL A 75 16.77 -3.76 18.31
N LEU A 76 17.19 -2.79 19.13
CA LEU A 76 17.08 -2.88 20.58
C LEU A 76 15.61 -3.06 21.06
N PRO A 77 15.36 -3.91 22.07
CA PRO A 77 14.05 -4.02 22.69
C PRO A 77 13.68 -2.73 23.41
N LEU A 78 12.37 -2.38 23.39
CA LEU A 78 11.84 -1.12 23.90
C LEU A 78 12.37 -0.72 25.29
N LYS A 79 12.39 -1.66 26.25
CA LYS A 79 12.85 -1.40 27.62
C LYS A 79 14.31 -0.94 27.67
N LYS A 80 15.18 -1.54 26.85
CA LYS A 80 16.61 -1.18 26.78
C LYS A 80 16.81 0.11 26.02
N LEU A 81 15.99 0.35 24.98
CA LEU A 81 16.00 1.58 24.21
C LEU A 81 15.60 2.80 25.05
N VAL A 82 14.54 2.69 25.86
CA VAL A 82 14.15 3.73 26.82
C VAL A 82 15.31 4.03 27.77
N ASN A 83 15.91 3.00 28.38
CA ASN A 83 17.06 3.21 29.27
C ASN A 83 18.22 3.93 28.58
N PHE A 84 18.55 3.58 27.33
CA PHE A 84 19.59 4.26 26.55
C PHE A 84 19.29 5.76 26.39
N TYR A 85 18.07 6.12 25.98
CA TYR A 85 17.68 7.52 25.86
C TYR A 85 17.65 8.26 27.20
N MET A 86 17.30 7.59 28.30
CA MET A 86 17.36 8.17 29.65
C MET A 86 18.81 8.52 30.04
N TYR A 87 19.78 7.65 29.72
CA TYR A 87 21.21 7.97 29.89
C TYR A 87 21.65 9.14 29.00
N LEU A 88 21.21 9.18 27.75
CA LEU A 88 21.52 10.28 26.81
C LEU A 88 20.99 11.63 27.32
N VAL A 89 19.71 11.70 27.73
CA VAL A 89 19.11 12.91 28.29
C VAL A 89 19.82 13.31 29.58
N SER A 90 20.20 12.36 30.42
CA SER A 90 20.95 12.65 31.65
C SER A 90 22.33 13.22 31.36
N ALA A 91 23.02 12.73 30.33
CA ALA A 91 24.31 13.28 29.88
C ALA A 91 24.15 14.71 29.34
N LEU A 92 23.10 14.97 28.55
CA LEU A 92 22.79 16.32 28.05
C LEU A 92 22.49 17.29 29.19
N LEU A 93 21.67 16.88 30.17
CA LEU A 93 21.36 17.68 31.36
C LEU A 93 22.62 17.97 32.19
N LEU A 94 23.56 17.04 32.25
CA LEU A 94 24.83 17.24 32.94
C LEU A 94 25.71 18.27 32.22
N THR A 95 25.74 18.24 30.88
CA THR A 95 26.42 19.27 30.07
C THR A 95 25.76 20.64 30.26
N VAL A 96 24.43 20.71 30.30
CA VAL A 96 23.70 21.96 30.60
C VAL A 96 24.05 22.45 32.01
N SER A 97 24.09 21.57 33.01
CA SER A 97 24.46 21.91 34.39
C SER A 97 25.88 22.46 34.48
N TYR A 98 26.83 21.88 33.74
CA TYR A 98 28.19 22.41 33.59
C TYR A 98 28.19 23.83 33.00
N HIS A 99 27.48 24.05 31.89
CA HIS A 99 27.42 25.36 31.25
C HIS A 99 26.79 26.42 32.17
N VAL A 100 25.70 26.10 32.86
CA VAL A 100 25.06 27.02 33.81
C VAL A 100 26.01 27.35 34.97
N SER A 101 26.75 26.36 35.47
CA SER A 101 27.74 26.57 36.54
C SER A 101 28.91 27.42 36.06
N PHE A 102 29.40 27.19 34.84
CA PHE A 102 30.48 27.96 34.23
C PHE A 102 30.06 29.42 33.97
N SER A 103 28.88 29.64 33.38
CA SER A 103 28.32 30.98 33.15
C SER A 103 28.20 31.75 34.45
N TYR A 104 27.70 31.13 35.52
CA TYR A 104 27.63 31.78 36.84
C TYR A 104 29.01 32.25 37.35
N VAL A 105 30.05 31.41 37.23
CA VAL A 105 31.41 31.78 37.67
C VAL A 105 32.00 32.92 36.83
N GLU A 106 31.71 32.95 35.53
CA GLU A 106 32.16 34.02 34.64
C GLU A 106 31.42 35.34 34.90
N ASP A 107 30.10 35.28 35.10
CA ASP A 107 29.27 36.43 35.45
C ASP A 107 29.75 37.07 36.77
N GLU A 108 30.04 36.28 37.81
CA GLU A 108 30.59 36.79 39.08
C GLU A 108 32.00 37.38 38.97
N LYS A 109 32.84 36.87 38.05
CA LYS A 109 34.17 37.44 37.78
C LYS A 109 34.11 38.76 37.06
N THR A 110 33.21 38.90 36.08
CA THR A 110 33.04 40.15 35.31
C THR A 110 32.44 41.27 36.15
N LEU A 111 31.65 40.94 37.16
CA LEU A 111 31.06 41.87 38.12
C LEU A 111 32.03 42.33 39.23
N GLY A 112 33.31 41.93 39.19
CA GLY A 112 34.31 42.07 40.25
C GLY A 112 34.19 43.29 41.17
N PHE A 113 33.88 43.02 42.45
CA PHE A 113 34.00 43.98 43.55
C PHE A 113 34.86 43.37 44.67
N ASP A 114 35.84 44.14 45.14
CA ASP A 114 36.82 43.81 46.20
C ASP A 114 36.20 43.77 47.63
N HIS A 115 34.90 43.52 47.74
CA HIS A 115 34.19 43.55 49.03
C HIS A 115 33.85 42.15 49.53
N SER A 116 33.82 42.01 50.85
CA SER A 116 33.48 40.75 51.51
C SER A 116 32.10 40.28 51.01
N PRO A 117 31.93 39.02 50.58
CA PRO A 117 30.70 38.52 49.95
C PRO A 117 29.43 38.77 50.78
N PHE A 118 29.59 38.85 52.11
CA PHE A 118 28.52 39.09 53.06
C PHE A 118 27.97 40.52 53.10
N ASN A 119 28.77 41.53 52.75
CA ASN A 119 28.33 42.93 52.79
C ASN A 119 27.53 43.29 51.53
N ASP A 120 27.96 42.81 50.36
CA ASP A 120 27.27 43.04 49.09
C ASP A 120 25.92 42.33 49.02
N LEU A 121 25.82 41.12 49.60
CA LEU A 121 24.55 40.39 49.73
C LEU A 121 23.55 41.12 50.64
N ARG A 122 24.04 41.87 51.64
CA ARG A 122 23.20 42.60 52.59
C ARG A 122 22.62 43.88 52.01
N GLU A 123 23.34 44.51 51.09
CA GLU A 123 22.96 45.79 50.48
C GLU A 123 22.04 45.63 49.25
N ASN A 124 22.13 44.50 48.52
CA ASN A 124 21.37 44.27 47.30
C ASN A 124 20.41 43.05 47.38
N PRO A 125 19.13 43.24 47.76
CA PRO A 125 18.15 42.14 47.82
C PRO A 125 17.89 41.49 46.45
N ALA A 126 18.09 42.22 45.35
CA ALA A 126 17.96 41.70 43.99
C ALA A 126 19.01 40.61 43.67
N ARG A 127 20.24 40.72 44.20
CA ARG A 127 21.28 39.70 43.99
C ARG A 127 21.00 38.41 44.75
N ILE A 128 20.41 38.50 45.94
CA ILE A 128 19.95 37.31 46.68
C ILE A 128 18.91 36.55 45.83
N GLN A 129 17.99 37.26 45.20
CA GLN A 129 16.97 36.64 44.34
C GLN A 129 17.59 35.94 43.12
N GLU A 130 18.60 36.55 42.51
CA GLU A 130 19.32 36.00 41.36
C GLU A 130 20.14 34.75 41.75
N LEU A 131 20.87 34.80 42.87
CA LEU A 131 21.63 33.65 43.39
C LEU A 131 20.74 32.47 43.76
N LEU A 132 19.58 32.75 44.38
CA LEU A 132 18.57 31.74 44.69
C LEU A 132 17.99 31.12 43.42
N LEU A 133 17.80 31.90 42.35
CA LEU A 133 17.33 31.38 41.07
C LEU A 133 18.36 30.41 40.44
N TYR A 134 19.66 30.79 40.42
CA TYR A 134 20.72 29.89 39.95
C TYR A 134 20.78 28.59 40.77
N LEU A 135 20.63 28.68 42.10
CA LEU A 135 20.59 27.52 42.97
C LEU A 135 19.36 26.62 42.69
N CYS A 136 18.17 27.22 42.52
CA CYS A 136 16.95 26.50 42.18
C CYS A 136 17.07 25.77 40.84
N ILE A 137 17.65 26.41 39.81
CA ILE A 137 17.87 25.80 38.50
C ILE A 137 18.83 24.60 38.62
N GLN A 138 19.95 24.75 39.33
CA GLN A 138 20.91 23.66 39.52
C GLN A 138 20.36 22.49 40.33
N TRP A 139 19.55 22.77 41.36
CA TRP A 139 18.88 21.73 42.15
C TRP A 139 17.79 21.01 41.36
N LEU A 140 17.04 21.74 40.53
CA LEU A 140 16.05 21.16 39.63
C LEU A 140 16.72 20.22 38.61
N ILE A 141 17.80 20.66 37.98
CA ILE A 141 18.57 19.84 37.02
C ILE A 141 19.16 18.61 37.73
N GLY A 142 19.78 18.79 38.91
CA GLY A 142 20.35 17.69 39.68
C GLY A 142 19.32 16.66 40.16
N ALA A 143 18.13 17.12 40.57
CA ALA A 143 17.01 16.25 40.94
C ALA A 143 16.45 15.48 39.73
N LEU A 144 16.35 16.14 38.58
CA LEU A 144 15.91 15.52 37.33
C LEU A 144 16.90 14.43 36.87
N ILE A 145 18.21 14.68 36.92
CA ILE A 145 19.24 13.68 36.61
C ILE A 145 19.15 12.47 37.55
N ALA A 146 18.99 12.70 38.87
CA ALA A 146 18.87 11.63 39.85
C ALA A 146 17.61 10.77 39.63
N TYR A 147 16.50 11.40 39.22
CA TYR A 147 15.26 10.72 38.87
C TYR A 147 15.39 9.89 37.58
N LEU A 148 15.96 10.47 36.52
CA LEU A 148 16.11 9.79 35.22
C LEU A 148 17.05 8.56 35.29
N LEU A 149 18.04 8.59 36.19
CA LEU A 149 19.02 7.51 36.37
C LEU A 149 18.61 6.47 37.45
N ASP A 150 17.45 6.62 38.10
CA ASP A 150 16.98 5.79 39.25
C ASP A 150 18.08 5.55 40.30
N ILE A 151 18.87 6.58 40.63
CA ILE A 151 19.99 6.45 41.57
C ILE A 151 19.46 6.41 43.00
N LYS A 152 19.40 5.21 43.57
CA LYS A 152 18.94 4.99 44.96
C LYS A 152 20.01 5.26 46.02
N ASN A 153 21.28 5.29 45.62
CA ASN A 153 22.42 5.42 46.51
C ASN A 153 22.75 6.90 46.83
N TRP A 154 23.60 7.14 47.83
CA TRP A 154 24.10 8.48 48.22
C TRP A 154 24.74 9.27 47.08
N THR A 155 25.14 8.60 45.99
CA THR A 155 25.65 9.20 44.76
C THR A 155 24.67 10.15 44.08
N LYS A 156 23.36 10.11 44.41
CA LYS A 156 22.38 11.10 43.94
C LYS A 156 22.66 12.53 44.39
N TYR A 157 23.34 12.72 45.51
CA TYR A 157 23.72 14.07 45.98
C TYR A 157 24.96 14.59 45.26
N LEU A 158 25.72 13.70 44.61
CA LEU A 158 26.90 14.06 43.84
C LEU A 158 26.54 14.74 42.50
N THR A 159 25.32 14.53 42.00
CA THR A 159 24.79 15.27 40.84
C THR A 159 24.56 16.74 41.15
N LEU A 160 24.49 17.12 42.43
CA LEU A 160 24.41 18.51 42.89
C LEU A 160 25.78 19.16 43.04
N ALA A 161 26.89 18.50 42.70
CA ALA A 161 28.22 19.08 42.88
C ALA A 161 28.42 20.39 42.07
N PHE A 162 27.69 20.60 40.97
CA PHE A 162 27.69 21.88 40.24
C PHE A 162 27.00 23.05 40.96
N SER A 163 26.29 22.80 42.07
CA SER A 163 25.79 23.84 42.98
C SER A 163 26.83 24.32 44.01
N THR A 164 27.97 23.64 44.12
CA THR A 164 29.02 23.97 45.09
C THR A 164 29.66 25.35 44.90
N PRO A 165 29.84 25.92 43.68
CA PRO A 165 30.36 27.28 43.54
C PRO A 165 29.40 28.32 44.15
N VAL A 166 28.09 28.18 43.93
CA VAL A 166 27.06 29.07 44.49
C VAL A 166 27.03 28.99 46.02
N LEU A 167 27.11 27.77 46.56
CA LEU A 167 27.15 27.54 48.02
C LEU A 167 28.47 28.06 48.64
N ALA A 168 29.59 27.95 47.94
CA ALA A 168 30.88 28.47 48.37
C ALA A 168 30.86 30.02 48.43
N HIS A 169 30.23 30.66 47.46
CA HIS A 169 30.03 32.12 47.45
C HIS A 169 29.15 32.56 48.63
N LEU A 170 28.04 31.85 48.91
CA LEU A 170 27.21 32.08 50.10
C LEU A 170 27.94 31.84 51.43
N ALA A 171 28.91 30.94 51.44
CA ALA A 171 29.75 30.64 52.61
C ALA A 171 30.89 31.66 52.81
N GLY A 172 30.99 32.68 51.95
CA GLY A 172 31.98 33.76 52.09
C GLY A 172 33.32 33.49 51.39
N VAL A 173 33.37 32.56 50.43
CA VAL A 173 34.59 32.31 49.65
C VAL A 173 34.83 33.46 48.65
N PRO A 174 36.06 34.02 48.58
CA PRO A 174 36.43 35.04 47.60
C PRO A 174 36.22 34.59 46.13
N VAL A 175 35.84 35.54 45.27
CA VAL A 175 35.55 35.31 43.83
C VAL A 175 36.73 34.71 43.08
N GLU A 176 37.97 35.01 43.50
CA GLU A 176 39.21 34.44 42.94
C GLU A 176 39.30 32.91 43.05
N HIS A 177 38.70 32.33 44.10
CA HIS A 177 38.73 30.89 44.34
C HIS A 177 37.53 30.16 43.73
N LEU A 178 36.53 30.88 43.21
CA LEU A 178 35.31 30.29 42.67
C LEU A 178 35.56 29.40 41.44
N SER A 179 36.53 29.78 40.58
CA SER A 179 36.95 28.91 39.47
C SER A 179 37.67 27.65 39.91
N ALA A 180 38.41 27.69 41.03
CA ALA A 180 39.02 26.49 41.58
C ALA A 180 37.95 25.52 42.10
N VAL A 181 36.90 26.04 42.76
CA VAL A 181 35.76 25.25 43.24
C VAL A 181 35.00 24.60 42.08
N HIS A 182 34.71 25.33 41.00
CA HIS A 182 34.07 24.77 39.80
C HIS A 182 34.91 23.68 39.13
N ASN A 183 36.23 23.88 39.03
CA ASN A 183 37.14 22.87 38.45
C ASN A 183 37.19 21.59 39.31
N VAL A 184 37.19 21.74 40.64
CA VAL A 184 37.14 20.59 41.57
C VAL A 184 35.81 19.84 41.42
N ALA A 185 34.68 20.55 41.38
CA ALA A 185 33.36 19.96 41.16
C ALA A 185 33.27 19.21 39.83
N SER A 186 33.79 19.80 38.75
CA SER A 186 33.86 19.18 37.42
C SER A 186 34.72 17.93 37.43
N THR A 187 35.88 17.97 38.08
CA THR A 187 36.79 16.81 38.20
C THR A 187 36.11 15.65 38.93
N VAL A 188 35.42 15.92 40.05
CA VAL A 188 34.70 14.91 40.82
C VAL A 188 33.61 14.26 39.97
N ILE A 189 32.81 15.05 39.24
CA ILE A 189 31.76 14.53 38.36
C ILE A 189 32.35 13.69 37.23
N ILE A 190 33.41 14.16 36.55
CA ILE A 190 34.08 13.41 35.48
C ILE A 190 34.64 12.08 36.00
N SER A 191 35.31 12.08 37.17
CA SER A 191 35.83 10.86 37.79
C SER A 191 34.71 9.86 38.10
N VAL A 192 33.56 10.32 38.57
CA VAL A 192 32.41 9.45 38.87
C VAL A 192 31.82 8.85 37.59
N ILE A 193 31.70 9.64 36.52
CA ILE A 193 31.26 9.14 35.21
C ILE A 193 32.25 8.08 34.70
N LEU A 194 33.56 8.34 34.77
CA LEU A 194 34.58 7.40 34.31
C LEU A 194 34.58 6.10 35.13
N LEU A 195 34.46 6.18 36.45
CA LEU A 195 34.34 5.00 37.31
C LEU A 195 33.07 4.21 37.02
N HIS A 196 31.95 4.90 36.77
CA HIS A 196 30.69 4.25 36.39
C HIS A 196 30.79 3.57 35.02
N LEU A 197 31.38 4.24 34.02
CA LEU A 197 31.62 3.68 32.69
C LEU A 197 32.54 2.47 32.74
N PHE A 198 33.62 2.54 33.53
CA PHE A 198 34.57 1.43 33.68
C PHE A 198 33.92 0.22 34.35
N ASN A 199 33.12 0.43 35.40
CA ASN A 199 32.39 -0.65 36.06
C ASN A 199 31.29 -1.24 35.15
N SER A 200 30.64 -0.39 34.35
CA SER A 200 29.64 -0.80 33.37
C SER A 200 30.27 -1.56 32.20
N LEU A 201 31.50 -1.21 31.78
CA LEU A 201 32.17 -1.81 30.63
C LEU A 201 32.28 -3.34 30.78
N SER A 202 32.70 -3.83 31.95
CA SER A 202 32.75 -5.28 32.22
C SER A 202 31.39 -5.95 32.04
N CYS A 203 30.34 -5.35 32.60
CA CYS A 203 28.98 -5.88 32.50
C CYS A 203 28.44 -5.83 31.07
N THR A 204 28.72 -4.75 30.33
CA THR A 204 28.31 -4.61 28.92
C THR A 204 29.02 -5.59 28.01
N LEU A 205 30.29 -5.90 28.23
CA LEU A 205 31.03 -6.90 27.46
C LEU A 205 30.49 -8.31 27.71
N ASP A 206 30.17 -8.65 28.97
CA ASP A 206 29.55 -9.94 29.30
C ASP A 206 28.15 -10.05 28.70
N PHE A 207 27.37 -8.97 28.72
CA PHE A 207 26.05 -8.90 28.08
C PHE A 207 26.16 -9.07 26.56
N VAL A 208 27.04 -8.34 25.89
CA VAL A 208 27.26 -8.44 24.44
C VAL A 208 27.69 -9.86 24.07
N LYS A 209 28.60 -10.47 24.83
CA LYS A 209 29.02 -11.86 24.61
C LYS A 209 27.85 -12.84 24.76
N SER A 210 27.02 -12.66 25.79
CA SER A 210 25.83 -13.49 26.02
C SER A 210 24.81 -13.35 24.89
N GLU A 211 24.55 -12.13 24.43
CA GLU A 211 23.61 -11.83 23.35
C GLU A 211 24.12 -12.33 21.99
N ILE A 212 25.41 -12.20 21.69
CA ILE A 212 26.03 -12.77 20.48
C ILE A 212 25.89 -14.30 20.50
N ASN A 213 26.18 -14.95 21.62
CA ASN A 213 26.01 -16.40 21.75
C ASN A 213 24.55 -16.82 21.57
N ARG A 214 23.59 -16.05 22.13
CA ARG A 214 22.16 -16.30 21.95
C ARG A 214 21.74 -16.12 20.49
N LEU A 215 22.19 -15.06 19.84
CA LEU A 215 21.93 -14.82 18.42
C LEU A 215 22.51 -15.93 17.56
N TRP A 216 23.73 -16.39 17.84
CA TRP A 216 24.38 -17.48 17.11
C TRP A 216 23.63 -18.80 17.28
N GLN A 217 23.12 -19.09 18.48
CA GLN A 217 22.25 -20.24 18.73
C GLN A 217 20.93 -20.15 17.95
N ILE A 218 20.31 -18.96 17.89
CA ILE A 218 19.08 -18.75 17.11
C ILE A 218 19.38 -18.91 15.60
N ILE A 219 20.48 -18.35 15.09
CA ILE A 219 20.90 -18.49 13.68
C ILE A 219 21.05 -19.96 13.31
N ASN A 220 21.68 -20.77 14.16
CA ASN A 220 21.85 -22.20 13.90
C ASN A 220 20.54 -22.99 14.00
N ALA A 221 19.60 -22.55 14.83
CA ALA A 221 18.32 -23.24 15.04
C ALA A 221 17.28 -22.90 13.96
N THR A 222 17.16 -21.63 13.56
CA THR A 222 16.14 -21.14 12.61
C THR A 222 16.69 -20.84 11.21
N GLY A 223 18.00 -20.88 11.02
CA GLY A 223 18.65 -20.35 9.82
C GLY A 223 18.78 -18.82 9.84
N TRP A 224 19.56 -18.28 8.91
CA TRP A 224 19.84 -16.84 8.81
C TRP A 224 18.67 -16.04 8.20
N LEU A 225 17.88 -16.66 7.31
CA LEU A 225 16.79 -15.99 6.59
C LEU A 225 15.67 -15.46 7.51
N PRO A 226 15.10 -16.23 8.46
CA PRO A 226 14.05 -15.73 9.34
C PRO A 226 14.50 -14.56 10.24
N ILE A 227 15.79 -14.51 10.57
CA ILE A 227 16.37 -13.40 11.35
C ILE A 227 16.43 -12.15 10.49
N ILE A 228 16.88 -12.25 9.24
CA ILE A 228 16.85 -11.10 8.31
C ILE A 228 15.42 -10.62 8.11
N VAL A 229 14.45 -11.52 7.92
CA VAL A 229 13.03 -11.16 7.77
C VAL A 229 12.50 -10.50 9.06
N SER A 230 12.84 -11.02 10.23
CA SER A 230 12.46 -10.45 11.53
C SER A 230 13.08 -9.07 11.77
N LEU A 231 14.36 -8.90 11.43
CA LEU A 231 15.06 -7.62 11.46
C LEU A 231 14.43 -6.63 10.47
N TRP A 232 14.11 -7.09 9.27
CA TRP A 232 13.42 -6.29 8.25
C TRP A 232 12.08 -5.79 8.76
N HIS A 233 11.24 -6.66 9.33
CA HIS A 233 9.96 -6.25 9.93
C HIS A 233 10.11 -5.30 11.13
N THR A 234 11.23 -5.38 11.85
CA THR A 234 11.51 -4.51 13.00
C THR A 234 11.99 -3.13 12.60
N ILE A 235 12.83 -3.04 11.55
CA ILE A 235 13.45 -1.79 11.06
C ILE A 235 12.55 -1.09 10.05
N MET A 236 11.98 -1.84 9.11
CA MET A 236 11.15 -1.34 8.00
C MET A 236 9.67 -1.46 8.33
N LEU A 237 9.31 -1.11 9.56
CA LEU A 237 7.92 -1.04 9.96
C LEU A 237 7.26 0.13 9.21
N PRO A 238 6.20 -0.10 8.40
CA PRO A 238 5.71 0.93 7.49
C PRO A 238 5.30 2.25 8.18
N THR A 239 4.75 2.19 9.40
CA THR A 239 4.42 3.39 10.18
C THR A 239 5.66 4.14 10.69
N GLN A 240 6.77 3.45 10.95
CA GLN A 240 8.04 4.07 11.31
C GLN A 240 8.63 4.86 10.14
N LEU A 241 8.58 4.27 8.94
CA LEU A 241 9.02 4.93 7.71
C LEU A 241 8.15 6.14 7.35
N LEU A 242 6.83 6.03 7.52
CA LEU A 242 5.90 7.15 7.36
C LEU A 242 6.28 8.32 8.29
N LEU A 243 6.44 8.06 9.58
CA LEU A 243 6.80 9.11 10.54
C LEU A 243 8.18 9.70 10.26
N PHE A 244 9.17 8.87 9.92
CA PHE A 244 10.49 9.32 9.50
C PHE A 244 10.41 10.27 8.30
N TRP A 245 9.68 9.87 7.25
CA TRP A 245 9.52 10.69 6.05
C TRP A 245 8.78 12.00 6.35
N MET A 246 7.72 11.96 7.17
CA MET A 246 6.98 13.18 7.57
C MET A 246 7.88 14.17 8.31
N VAL A 247 8.72 13.71 9.24
CA VAL A 247 9.67 14.58 9.95
C VAL A 247 10.72 15.12 8.99
N LEU A 248 11.24 14.30 8.08
CA LEU A 248 12.19 14.72 7.05
C LEU A 248 11.58 15.80 6.14
N PHE A 249 10.38 15.57 5.62
CA PHE A 249 9.64 16.50 4.77
C PHE A 249 9.34 17.82 5.47
N CYS A 250 8.82 17.78 6.71
CA CYS A 250 8.57 19.00 7.51
C CYS A 250 9.86 19.79 7.77
N THR A 251 10.97 19.11 8.03
CA THR A 251 12.27 19.75 8.25
C THR A 251 12.76 20.43 6.97
N GLN A 252 12.69 19.75 5.82
CA GLN A 252 13.09 20.35 4.54
C GLN A 252 12.19 21.51 4.15
N LEU A 253 10.88 21.38 4.33
CA LEU A 253 9.93 22.45 4.08
C LEU A 253 10.23 23.68 4.97
N TYR A 254 10.54 23.47 6.25
CA TYR A 254 10.93 24.54 7.16
C TYR A 254 12.23 25.23 6.72
N ILE A 255 13.23 24.48 6.26
CA ILE A 255 14.49 25.04 5.74
C ILE A 255 14.22 25.94 4.54
N TYR A 256 13.40 25.49 3.59
CA TYR A 256 13.04 26.29 2.42
C TYR A 256 12.23 27.55 2.78
N LEU A 257 11.33 27.46 3.78
CA LEU A 257 10.54 28.59 4.27
C LEU A 257 11.37 29.61 5.06
N SER A 258 12.36 29.15 5.84
CA SER A 258 13.17 30.00 6.73
C SER A 258 14.32 30.70 6.03
N ALA A 259 14.74 30.19 4.87
CA ALA A 259 15.82 30.80 4.10
C ALA A 259 15.31 32.05 3.38
N GLU A 260 15.71 33.21 3.90
CA GLU A 260 15.43 34.53 3.32
C GLU A 260 15.96 34.61 1.86
N ASN A 261 15.14 35.08 0.94
CA ASN A 261 15.47 35.29 -0.49
C ASN A 261 15.76 34.03 -1.34
N ASN A 262 15.12 32.90 -1.07
CA ASN A 262 15.19 31.76 -2.00
C ASN A 262 14.43 32.05 -3.30
N PRO A 263 15.06 31.91 -4.49
CA PRO A 263 14.39 32.13 -5.78
C PRO A 263 13.21 31.16 -6.00
N ILE A 264 13.25 29.99 -5.35
CA ILE A 264 12.21 28.94 -5.45
C ILE A 264 10.87 29.40 -4.83
N ILE A 265 10.89 30.29 -3.81
CA ILE A 265 9.67 30.80 -3.18
C ILE A 265 8.90 31.71 -4.16
N GLN A 266 9.63 32.41 -5.05
CA GLN A 266 9.04 33.35 -6.02
C GLN A 266 8.32 32.63 -7.17
N GLU A 267 8.73 31.40 -7.50
CA GLU A 267 8.12 30.56 -8.55
C GLU A 267 6.78 29.92 -8.13
N GLY A 268 6.45 29.93 -6.82
CA GLY A 268 5.17 29.49 -6.27
C GLY A 268 5.25 28.34 -5.25
N TRP A 269 4.23 28.25 -4.40
CA TRP A 269 4.18 27.28 -3.29
C TRP A 269 4.25 25.81 -3.74
N LEU A 270 3.69 25.49 -4.92
CA LEU A 270 3.69 24.13 -5.47
C LEU A 270 5.13 23.67 -5.80
N VAL A 271 5.93 24.54 -6.41
CA VAL A 271 7.33 24.24 -6.77
C VAL A 271 8.17 24.01 -5.51
N MET A 272 7.91 24.77 -4.44
CA MET A 272 8.57 24.58 -3.14
C MET A 272 8.26 23.20 -2.53
N VAL A 273 6.99 22.79 -2.53
CA VAL A 273 6.59 21.46 -2.05
C VAL A 273 7.26 20.37 -2.88
N LEU A 274 7.29 20.52 -4.20
CA LEU A 274 7.88 19.56 -5.12
C LEU A 274 9.40 19.43 -4.95
N ALA A 275 10.10 20.56 -4.76
CA ALA A 275 11.52 20.60 -4.45
C ALA A 275 11.80 19.91 -3.09
N SER A 276 10.96 20.14 -2.09
CA SER A 276 11.07 19.50 -0.78
C SER A 276 10.90 17.98 -0.88
N ILE A 277 9.89 17.48 -1.62
CA ILE A 277 9.70 16.04 -1.86
C ILE A 277 10.90 15.45 -2.63
N GLY A 278 11.40 16.16 -3.64
CA GLY A 278 12.58 15.75 -4.41
C GLY A 278 13.83 15.61 -3.54
N GLU A 279 14.04 16.49 -2.56
CA GLU A 279 15.16 16.42 -1.63
C GLU A 279 15.00 15.32 -0.56
N CYS A 280 13.75 14.94 -0.26
CA CYS A 280 13.41 13.80 0.58
C CYS A 280 13.60 12.44 -0.12
N CYS A 281 14.13 12.43 -1.36
CA CYS A 281 14.41 11.20 -2.12
C CYS A 281 15.90 11.04 -2.42
N ALA A 282 16.76 11.74 -1.66
CA ALA A 282 18.19 11.76 -1.94
C ALA A 282 18.90 10.43 -1.65
N THR A 283 18.30 9.58 -0.81
CA THR A 283 18.88 8.31 -0.38
C THR A 283 17.91 7.15 -0.63
N PRO A 284 18.40 5.90 -0.74
CA PRO A 284 17.54 4.73 -0.85
C PRO A 284 16.51 4.61 0.30
N VAL A 285 16.91 4.95 1.52
CA VAL A 285 16.04 4.85 2.72
C VAL A 285 14.92 5.88 2.66
N SER A 286 15.25 7.13 2.30
CA SER A 286 14.28 8.21 2.18
C SER A 286 13.33 8.01 0.99
N LEU A 287 13.83 7.48 -0.14
CA LEU A 287 13.00 7.07 -1.27
C LEU A 287 12.04 5.94 -0.91
N PHE A 288 12.50 4.89 -0.22
CA PHE A 288 11.62 3.81 0.24
C PHE A 288 10.55 4.32 1.21
N ALA A 289 10.93 5.25 2.11
CA ALA A 289 9.99 5.88 3.02
C ALA A 289 8.93 6.75 2.30
N LEU A 290 9.30 7.43 1.21
CA LEU A 290 8.34 8.11 0.34
C LEU A 290 7.37 7.13 -0.33
N CYS A 291 7.87 6.01 -0.86
CA CYS A 291 7.02 5.00 -1.51
C CYS A 291 5.98 4.43 -0.53
N VAL A 292 6.40 4.12 0.70
CA VAL A 292 5.49 3.69 1.78
C VAL A 292 4.50 4.80 2.14
N THR A 293 4.95 6.05 2.19
CA THR A 293 4.07 7.20 2.45
C THR A 293 3.00 7.34 1.36
N ILE A 294 3.37 7.17 0.09
CA ILE A 294 2.43 7.18 -1.03
C ILE A 294 1.47 5.99 -0.98
N SER A 295 1.92 4.80 -0.57
CA SER A 295 1.02 3.66 -0.35
C SER A 295 -0.04 3.97 0.69
N TYR A 296 0.35 4.55 1.83
CA TYR A 296 -0.61 4.95 2.88
C TYR A 296 -1.52 6.09 2.44
N ALA A 297 -0.98 7.12 1.78
CA ALA A 297 -1.78 8.22 1.24
C ALA A 297 -2.84 7.70 0.26
N SER A 298 -2.45 6.79 -0.63
CA SER A 298 -3.35 6.12 -1.57
C SER A 298 -4.39 5.27 -0.86
N TYR A 299 -3.99 4.47 0.14
CA TYR A 299 -4.91 3.72 1.00
C TYR A 299 -5.98 4.61 1.63
N TYR A 300 -5.58 5.74 2.22
CA TYR A 300 -6.51 6.68 2.86
C TYR A 300 -7.43 7.36 1.85
N ILE A 301 -6.94 7.79 0.68
CA ILE A 301 -7.76 8.41 -0.37
C ILE A 301 -8.79 7.41 -0.91
N LEU A 302 -8.37 6.18 -1.15
CA LEU A 302 -9.22 5.10 -1.63
C LEU A 302 -10.27 4.68 -0.58
N THR A 303 -9.90 4.67 0.70
CA THR A 303 -10.83 4.42 1.81
C THR A 303 -11.81 5.58 2.00
N LEU A 304 -11.35 6.83 1.84
CA LEU A 304 -12.21 8.02 1.86
C LEU A 304 -13.21 7.99 0.70
N THR A 305 -12.78 7.56 -0.49
CA THR A 305 -13.65 7.38 -1.67
C THR A 305 -14.76 6.37 -1.37
N LYS A 306 -14.40 5.23 -0.75
CA LYS A 306 -15.37 4.22 -0.30
C LYS A 306 -16.37 4.80 0.70
N LEU A 307 -15.86 5.47 1.74
CA LEU A 307 -16.66 6.09 2.79
C LEU A 307 -17.61 7.15 2.21
N TYR A 308 -17.13 7.94 1.26
CA TYR A 308 -17.91 9.00 0.62
C TYR A 308 -19.11 8.44 -0.17
N LEU A 309 -18.92 7.31 -0.87
CA LEU A 309 -19.97 6.65 -1.65
C LEU A 309 -20.94 5.83 -0.80
N GLN A 310 -20.43 4.99 0.10
CA GLN A 310 -21.23 3.99 0.83
C GLN A 310 -21.61 4.42 2.26
N GLY A 311 -21.01 5.50 2.78
CA GLY A 311 -21.20 5.96 4.16
C GLY A 311 -20.47 5.10 5.19
N TRP A 312 -20.82 5.28 6.47
CA TRP A 312 -20.16 4.62 7.61
C TRP A 312 -20.28 3.09 7.61
N ASN A 313 -21.29 2.53 6.94
CA ASN A 313 -21.51 1.09 6.85
C ASN A 313 -20.40 0.36 6.06
N ALA A 314 -19.55 1.11 5.34
CA ALA A 314 -18.51 0.57 4.49
C ALA A 314 -17.21 0.19 5.22
N ILE A 315 -17.03 0.67 6.46
CA ILE A 315 -15.79 0.52 7.24
C ILE A 315 -15.62 -0.92 7.77
N GLY A 316 -16.70 -1.67 7.94
CA GLY A 316 -16.66 -2.97 8.62
C GLY A 316 -16.43 -4.20 7.73
N HIS A 317 -16.61 -4.10 6.41
CA HIS A 317 -16.85 -5.30 5.59
C HIS A 317 -15.66 -5.78 4.73
N ASP A 318 -14.67 -4.93 4.43
CA ASP A 318 -13.49 -5.32 3.63
C ASP A 318 -12.20 -4.80 4.29
N ASN A 319 -11.36 -5.69 4.80
CA ASN A 319 -10.04 -5.35 5.33
C ASN A 319 -8.95 -5.67 4.30
N ASP A 320 -9.05 -5.06 3.12
CA ASP A 320 -8.03 -5.17 2.07
C ASP A 320 -6.80 -4.33 2.44
N GLY A 321 -5.97 -4.87 3.34
CA GLY A 321 -4.76 -4.21 3.85
C GLY A 321 -3.72 -3.87 2.78
N MET A 322 -3.87 -4.42 1.56
CA MET A 322 -3.00 -4.17 0.41
C MET A 322 -3.49 -3.04 -0.50
N ARG A 323 -4.63 -2.42 -0.21
CA ARG A 323 -5.14 -1.30 -1.01
C ARG A 323 -4.17 -0.11 -0.97
N GLY A 324 -3.85 0.46 -2.14
CA GLY A 324 -2.88 1.56 -2.24
C GLY A 324 -1.41 1.12 -2.37
N TRP A 325 -1.08 -0.16 -2.15
CA TRP A 325 0.32 -0.64 -2.28
C TRP A 325 0.80 -0.68 -3.72
N THR A 326 -0.11 -0.82 -4.69
CA THR A 326 0.19 -0.77 -6.12
C THR A 326 0.83 0.57 -6.52
N GLU A 327 0.32 1.68 -6.00
CA GLU A 327 0.79 3.04 -6.27
C GLU A 327 2.18 3.28 -5.70
N GLY A 328 2.45 2.85 -4.46
CA GLY A 328 3.80 2.94 -3.90
C GLY A 328 4.81 2.00 -4.55
N PHE A 329 4.40 0.79 -4.94
CA PHE A 329 5.28 -0.17 -5.63
C PHE A 329 5.63 0.30 -7.05
N THR A 330 4.64 0.81 -7.80
CA THR A 330 4.89 1.40 -9.12
C THR A 330 5.84 2.60 -9.02
N MET A 331 5.67 3.46 -8.01
CA MET A 331 6.62 4.55 -7.75
C MET A 331 8.03 4.03 -7.50
N LEU A 332 8.19 3.01 -6.65
CA LEU A 332 9.49 2.42 -6.32
C LEU A 332 10.18 1.86 -7.57
N LEU A 333 9.45 1.10 -8.40
CA LEU A 333 9.98 0.53 -9.63
C LEU A 333 10.42 1.60 -10.62
N ILE A 334 9.59 2.64 -10.85
CA ILE A 334 9.93 3.70 -11.80
C ILE A 334 11.08 4.56 -11.26
N ALA A 335 11.11 4.86 -9.96
CA ALA A 335 12.22 5.60 -9.35
C ALA A 335 13.56 4.85 -9.46
N MET A 336 13.54 3.53 -9.26
CA MET A 336 14.72 2.68 -9.43
C MET A 336 15.14 2.58 -10.90
N GLN A 337 14.19 2.42 -11.82
CA GLN A 337 14.45 2.33 -13.26
C GLN A 337 15.00 3.64 -13.84
N THR A 338 14.54 4.79 -13.34
CA THR A 338 14.95 6.12 -13.84
C THR A 338 16.29 6.59 -13.25
N GLY A 339 16.90 5.83 -12.34
CA GLY A 339 18.15 6.22 -11.69
C GLY A 339 18.01 7.50 -10.85
N LEU A 340 16.82 7.72 -10.25
CA LEU A 340 16.45 8.97 -9.56
C LEU A 340 17.49 9.43 -8.51
N LEU A 341 18.16 8.48 -7.86
CA LEU A 341 19.16 8.73 -6.81
C LEU A 341 20.46 9.37 -7.32
N GLU A 342 20.83 9.16 -8.58
CA GLU A 342 22.09 9.65 -9.15
C GLU A 342 21.98 11.06 -9.75
N LEU A 343 20.75 11.59 -9.84
CA LEU A 343 20.46 12.88 -10.45
C LEU A 343 20.79 14.06 -9.54
N ARG A 344 21.13 15.20 -10.14
CA ARG A 344 21.31 16.47 -9.42
C ARG A 344 19.99 16.93 -8.80
N PRO A 345 20.00 17.67 -7.67
CA PRO A 345 18.78 18.05 -6.94
C PRO A 345 17.67 18.69 -7.81
N LEU A 346 18.03 19.60 -8.72
CA LEU A 346 17.06 20.26 -9.62
C LEU A 346 16.44 19.28 -10.65
N GLN A 347 17.26 18.43 -11.28
CA GLN A 347 16.77 17.42 -12.23
C GLN A 347 15.93 16.36 -11.53
N ARG A 348 16.33 15.98 -10.31
CA ARG A 348 15.59 15.06 -9.44
C ARG A 348 14.23 15.62 -9.07
N ALA A 349 14.13 16.90 -8.72
CA ALA A 349 12.84 17.55 -8.42
C ALA A 349 11.91 17.57 -9.63
N PHE A 350 12.44 17.86 -10.83
CA PHE A 350 11.68 17.77 -12.07
C PHE A 350 11.19 16.35 -12.36
N LEU A 351 12.06 15.34 -12.30
CA LEU A 351 11.66 13.95 -12.51
C LEU A 351 10.65 13.48 -11.46
N MET A 352 10.83 13.88 -10.20
CA MET A 352 9.89 13.61 -9.11
C MET A 352 8.49 14.15 -9.42
N SER A 353 8.39 15.32 -10.06
CA SER A 353 7.10 15.84 -10.51
C SER A 353 6.38 14.87 -11.45
N ILE A 354 7.10 14.34 -12.44
CA ILE A 354 6.56 13.37 -13.41
C ILE A 354 6.16 12.08 -12.69
N LEU A 355 6.97 11.58 -11.76
CA LEU A 355 6.63 10.40 -10.96
C LEU A 355 5.35 10.60 -10.14
N LEU A 356 5.17 11.77 -9.51
CA LEU A 356 3.96 12.10 -8.78
C LEU A 356 2.75 12.23 -9.70
N PHE A 357 2.91 12.74 -10.93
CA PHE A 357 1.85 12.73 -11.94
C PHE A 357 1.43 11.31 -12.31
N ILE A 358 2.38 10.39 -12.47
CA ILE A 358 2.10 8.97 -12.76
C ILE A 358 1.32 8.34 -11.60
N VAL A 359 1.78 8.53 -10.36
CA VAL A 359 1.12 8.03 -9.14
C VAL A 359 -0.29 8.61 -9.01
N ALA A 360 -0.47 9.90 -9.28
CA ALA A 360 -1.79 10.54 -9.27
C ALA A 360 -2.71 9.95 -10.35
N SER A 361 -2.21 9.70 -11.56
CA SER A 361 -2.96 9.06 -12.64
C SER A 361 -3.41 7.64 -12.24
N SER A 362 -2.51 6.82 -11.70
CA SER A 362 -2.87 5.47 -11.23
C SER A 362 -3.86 5.50 -10.07
N LEU A 363 -3.74 6.47 -9.15
CA LEU A 363 -4.69 6.62 -8.04
C LEU A 363 -6.10 6.97 -8.54
N ILE A 364 -6.22 7.86 -9.53
CA ILE A 364 -7.51 8.20 -10.14
C ILE A 364 -8.11 6.98 -10.84
N GLN A 365 -7.29 6.18 -11.54
CA GLN A 365 -7.73 4.92 -12.12
C GLN A 365 -8.26 3.95 -11.05
N SER A 366 -7.52 3.75 -9.95
CA SER A 366 -7.96 2.93 -8.81
C SER A 366 -9.25 3.44 -8.16
N MET A 367 -9.45 4.77 -8.12
CA MET A 367 -10.70 5.37 -7.66
C MET A 367 -11.86 5.08 -8.62
N TYR A 368 -11.64 5.15 -9.93
CA TYR A 368 -12.64 4.81 -10.94
C TYR A 368 -13.04 3.33 -10.88
N GLU A 369 -12.06 2.41 -10.84
CA GLU A 369 -12.31 0.96 -10.76
C GLU A 369 -13.13 0.58 -9.52
N MET A 370 -12.97 1.35 -8.44
CA MET A 370 -13.81 1.20 -7.25
C MET A 370 -15.22 1.82 -7.44
N THR A 371 -15.31 2.95 -8.12
CA THR A 371 -16.54 3.73 -8.26
C THR A 371 -17.50 3.11 -9.27
N ASP A 372 -16.99 2.55 -10.37
CA ASP A 372 -17.78 1.98 -11.48
C ASP A 372 -18.84 0.95 -11.03
N PRO A 373 -18.50 -0.14 -10.31
CA PRO A 373 -19.51 -1.10 -9.86
C PRO A 373 -20.50 -0.48 -8.86
N ILE A 374 -20.06 0.46 -8.03
CA ILE A 374 -20.95 1.16 -7.08
C ILE A 374 -21.93 2.06 -7.82
N LEU A 375 -21.49 2.76 -8.86
CA LEU A 375 -22.32 3.62 -9.69
C LEU A 375 -23.39 2.79 -10.43
N LEU A 376 -22.97 1.71 -11.08
CA LEU A 376 -23.87 0.85 -11.86
C LEU A 376 -24.89 0.12 -10.98
N THR A 377 -24.47 -0.37 -9.81
CA THR A 377 -25.40 -0.97 -8.83
C THR A 377 -26.35 0.06 -8.22
N LEU A 378 -25.89 1.30 -7.99
CA LEU A 378 -26.76 2.38 -7.53
C LEU A 378 -27.81 2.75 -8.58
N SER A 379 -27.46 2.73 -9.86
CA SER A 379 -28.45 2.91 -10.94
C SER A 379 -29.43 1.75 -11.07
N ALA A 380 -28.99 0.50 -10.85
CA ALA A 380 -29.84 -0.68 -10.96
C ALA A 380 -30.77 -0.86 -9.74
N SER A 381 -30.32 -0.51 -8.54
CA SER A 381 -31.05 -0.72 -7.28
C SER A 381 -32.29 0.17 -7.09
N ARG A 382 -32.62 1.03 -8.07
CA ARG A 382 -33.80 1.92 -8.09
C ARG A 382 -34.02 2.70 -6.78
N ASN A 383 -32.94 3.03 -6.09
CA ASN A 383 -32.99 3.70 -4.80
C ASN A 383 -33.34 5.19 -4.96
N GLY A 384 -34.42 5.66 -4.33
CA GLY A 384 -34.94 7.04 -4.47
C GLY A 384 -34.15 8.13 -3.73
N SER A 385 -33.08 7.78 -3.00
CA SER A 385 -32.31 8.78 -2.23
C SER A 385 -31.42 9.64 -3.15
N ILE A 386 -31.90 10.83 -3.53
CA ILE A 386 -31.21 11.79 -4.42
C ILE A 386 -29.79 12.13 -3.91
N PHE A 387 -29.59 12.23 -2.59
CA PHE A 387 -28.28 12.54 -2.02
C PHE A 387 -27.20 11.49 -2.33
N LYS A 388 -27.55 10.19 -2.39
CA LYS A 388 -26.57 9.14 -2.72
C LYS A 388 -26.17 9.22 -4.19
N HIS A 389 -27.14 9.45 -5.07
CA HIS A 389 -26.92 9.68 -6.50
C HIS A 389 -26.06 10.93 -6.75
N LEU A 390 -26.39 12.04 -6.11
CA LEU A 390 -25.62 13.29 -6.22
C LEU A 390 -24.16 13.10 -5.82
N ARG A 391 -23.88 12.42 -4.71
CA ARG A 391 -22.50 12.12 -4.28
C ARG A 391 -21.74 11.33 -5.33
N ALA A 392 -22.33 10.26 -5.85
CA ALA A 392 -21.71 9.42 -6.88
C ALA A 392 -21.43 10.21 -8.17
N VAL A 393 -22.40 10.99 -8.66
CA VAL A 393 -22.26 11.79 -9.88
C VAL A 393 -21.21 12.90 -9.71
N VAL A 394 -21.14 13.56 -8.55
CA VAL A 394 -20.12 14.57 -8.27
C VAL A 394 -18.72 13.95 -8.29
N LEU A 395 -18.55 12.77 -7.68
CA LEU A 395 -17.28 12.05 -7.73
C LEU A 395 -16.90 11.67 -9.16
N CYS A 396 -17.83 11.10 -9.94
CA CYS A 396 -17.57 10.76 -11.35
C CYS A 396 -17.24 12.00 -12.19
N THR A 397 -17.90 13.13 -11.96
CA THR A 397 -17.59 14.38 -12.67
C THR A 397 -16.17 14.85 -12.36
N PHE A 398 -15.74 14.73 -11.10
CA PHE A 398 -14.35 14.99 -10.71
C PHE A 398 -13.37 14.01 -11.39
N LEU A 399 -13.66 12.70 -11.37
CA LEU A 399 -12.82 11.67 -12.00
C LEU A 399 -12.73 11.81 -13.53
N TRP A 400 -13.69 12.49 -14.17
CA TRP A 400 -13.62 12.83 -15.59
C TRP A 400 -12.78 14.09 -15.86
N MET A 401 -13.06 15.18 -15.12
CA MET A 401 -12.42 16.47 -15.40
C MET A 401 -10.97 16.54 -14.93
N PHE A 402 -10.64 15.89 -13.81
CA PHE A 402 -9.30 15.98 -13.21
C PHE A 402 -8.21 15.32 -14.08
N PRO A 403 -8.36 14.10 -14.63
CA PRO A 403 -7.38 13.55 -15.57
C PRO A 403 -7.21 14.38 -16.84
N LEU A 404 -8.29 14.97 -17.39
CA LEU A 404 -8.19 15.87 -18.54
C LEU A 404 -7.39 17.14 -18.23
N TYR A 405 -7.62 17.73 -17.05
CA TYR A 405 -6.82 18.85 -16.57
C TYR A 405 -5.34 18.46 -16.41
N MET A 406 -5.06 17.28 -15.85
CA MET A 406 -3.70 16.75 -15.72
C MET A 406 -3.03 16.57 -17.09
N THR A 407 -3.73 16.00 -18.07
CA THR A 407 -3.26 15.91 -19.45
C THR A 407 -2.97 17.27 -20.05
N TYR A 408 -3.85 18.25 -19.86
CA TYR A 408 -3.63 19.62 -20.34
C TYR A 408 -2.37 20.25 -19.74
N MET A 409 -2.19 20.12 -18.42
CA MET A 409 -0.99 20.60 -17.72
C MET A 409 0.27 19.93 -18.27
N ILE A 410 0.26 18.62 -18.44
CA ILE A 410 1.39 17.87 -18.99
C ILE A 410 1.75 18.39 -20.39
N CYS A 411 0.78 18.57 -21.28
CA CYS A 411 1.02 19.05 -22.65
C CYS A 411 1.51 20.52 -22.72
N GLN A 412 1.21 21.33 -21.70
CA GLN A 412 1.62 22.74 -21.67
C GLN A 412 3.06 22.91 -21.17
N TYR A 413 3.47 22.11 -20.19
CA TYR A 413 4.75 22.31 -19.48
C TYR A 413 5.85 21.33 -19.89
N LEU A 414 5.50 20.21 -20.52
CA LEU A 414 6.44 19.15 -20.89
C LEU A 414 6.37 18.86 -22.38
N ASP A 415 7.52 18.70 -23.00
CA ASP A 415 7.61 18.24 -24.38
C ASP A 415 7.10 16.80 -24.51
N LEU A 416 6.37 16.53 -25.59
CA LEU A 416 5.71 15.24 -25.81
C LEU A 416 6.68 14.16 -26.28
N ASP A 417 7.28 13.47 -25.31
CA ASP A 417 8.06 12.25 -25.56
C ASP A 417 7.17 11.01 -25.61
N PHE A 418 7.69 9.90 -26.16
CA PHE A 418 6.97 8.61 -26.20
C PHE A 418 6.50 8.16 -24.80
N TRP A 419 7.36 8.28 -23.79
CA TRP A 419 7.02 7.94 -22.39
C TRP A 419 5.88 8.80 -21.85
N LEU A 420 5.93 10.11 -22.12
CA LEU A 420 4.89 11.03 -21.68
C LEU A 420 3.56 10.76 -22.37
N LEU A 421 3.60 10.33 -23.63
CA LEU A 421 2.40 9.96 -24.38
C LEU A 421 1.72 8.71 -23.79
N VAL A 422 2.49 7.73 -23.30
CA VAL A 422 1.93 6.57 -22.59
C VAL A 422 1.17 7.03 -21.33
N ILE A 423 1.71 8.00 -20.58
CA ILE A 423 1.09 8.56 -19.38
C ILE A 423 -0.19 9.34 -19.75
N ILE A 424 -0.12 10.21 -20.75
CA ILE A 424 -1.26 10.98 -21.26
C ILE A 424 -2.38 10.03 -21.71
N SER A 425 -2.05 8.96 -22.43
CA SER A 425 -3.00 7.95 -22.89
C SER A 425 -3.73 7.28 -21.74
N SER A 426 -3.04 6.97 -20.63
CA SER A 426 -3.67 6.44 -19.42
C SER A 426 -4.71 7.40 -18.85
N CYS A 427 -4.38 8.70 -18.73
CA CYS A 427 -5.32 9.72 -18.23
C CYS A 427 -6.54 9.90 -19.16
N LEU A 428 -6.32 9.89 -20.48
CA LEU A 428 -7.39 9.97 -21.47
C LEU A 428 -8.28 8.74 -21.42
N LEU A 429 -7.70 7.56 -21.25
CA LEU A 429 -8.42 6.30 -21.12
C LEU A 429 -9.35 6.33 -19.90
N THR A 430 -8.86 6.73 -18.73
CA THR A 430 -9.69 6.88 -17.52
C THR A 430 -10.84 7.85 -17.76
N SER A 431 -10.58 8.97 -18.44
CA SER A 431 -11.62 9.97 -18.77
C SER A 431 -12.71 9.36 -19.66
N VAL A 432 -12.33 8.63 -20.72
CA VAL A 432 -13.27 7.95 -21.63
C VAL A 432 -14.11 6.92 -20.87
N GLN A 433 -13.48 6.15 -19.98
CA GLN A 433 -14.14 5.14 -19.16
C GLN A 433 -15.21 5.76 -18.24
N VAL A 434 -14.85 6.82 -17.52
CA VAL A 434 -15.78 7.54 -16.62
C VAL A 434 -16.96 8.11 -17.41
N ILE A 435 -16.73 8.71 -18.58
CA ILE A 435 -17.82 9.21 -19.45
C ILE A 435 -18.73 8.06 -19.90
N GLY A 436 -18.17 6.91 -20.25
CA GLY A 436 -18.93 5.72 -20.64
C GLY A 436 -19.86 5.23 -19.53
N SER A 437 -19.34 5.11 -18.30
CA SER A 437 -20.14 4.71 -17.14
C SER A 437 -21.18 5.76 -16.75
N LEU A 438 -20.84 7.06 -16.86
CA LEU A 438 -21.79 8.15 -16.62
C LEU A 438 -22.91 8.15 -17.66
N ALA A 439 -22.62 7.86 -18.93
CA ALA A 439 -23.63 7.75 -19.99
C ALA A 439 -24.61 6.61 -19.69
N ILE A 440 -24.11 5.44 -19.27
CA ILE A 440 -24.96 4.30 -18.85
C ILE A 440 -25.81 4.67 -17.63
N TYR A 441 -25.21 5.35 -16.64
CA TYR A 441 -25.93 5.84 -15.47
C TYR A 441 -27.08 6.80 -15.86
N VAL A 442 -26.83 7.76 -16.76
CA VAL A 442 -27.85 8.68 -17.25
C VAL A 442 -28.96 7.94 -17.98
N LEU A 443 -28.65 6.92 -18.77
CA LEU A 443 -29.67 6.08 -19.44
C LEU A 443 -30.56 5.36 -18.43
N PHE A 444 -30.00 4.77 -17.38
CA PHE A 444 -30.79 4.14 -16.32
C PHE A 444 -31.62 5.13 -15.50
N MET A 445 -31.06 6.30 -15.18
CA MET A 445 -31.83 7.37 -14.51
C MET A 445 -32.96 7.89 -15.40
N TYR A 446 -32.72 7.97 -16.71
CA TYR A 446 -33.73 8.37 -17.67
C TYR A 446 -34.86 7.35 -17.76
N ASP A 447 -34.55 6.06 -17.78
CA ASP A 447 -35.55 4.97 -17.72
C ASP A 447 -36.33 5.02 -16.40
N TYR A 448 -35.66 5.31 -15.28
CA TYR A 448 -36.32 5.45 -13.97
C TYR A 448 -37.38 6.57 -13.92
N VAL A 449 -37.12 7.70 -14.59
CA VAL A 449 -38.03 8.86 -14.60
C VAL A 449 -39.19 8.67 -15.57
N ARG A 450 -39.07 7.75 -16.54
CA ARG A 450 -40.15 7.45 -17.49
C ARG A 450 -41.26 6.62 -16.83
N ASN A 451 -42.49 6.87 -17.28
CA ASN A 451 -43.67 6.13 -16.83
C ASN A 451 -43.79 4.74 -17.50
N GLU A 452 -43.28 4.60 -18.73
CA GLU A 452 -43.30 3.35 -19.50
C GLU A 452 -41.86 2.83 -19.68
N PRO A 453 -41.62 1.52 -19.48
CA PRO A 453 -40.29 0.92 -19.58
C PRO A 453 -39.77 0.97 -21.02
N TRP A 454 -38.49 1.30 -21.19
CA TRP A 454 -37.91 1.43 -22.53
C TRP A 454 -37.45 0.07 -23.09
N GLU A 455 -38.25 -0.53 -23.98
CA GLU A 455 -38.00 -1.88 -24.53
C GLU A 455 -36.60 -2.06 -25.18
N SER A 456 -36.07 -1.00 -25.80
CA SER A 456 -34.76 -0.99 -26.47
C SER A 456 -33.62 -0.43 -25.61
N LEU A 457 -33.79 -0.28 -24.29
CA LEU A 457 -32.75 0.23 -23.38
C LEU A 457 -31.46 -0.60 -23.48
N ASP A 458 -31.56 -1.92 -23.50
CA ASP A 458 -30.40 -2.82 -23.58
C ASP A 458 -29.59 -2.63 -24.87
N ASP A 459 -30.26 -2.34 -25.98
CA ASP A 459 -29.60 -2.07 -27.26
C ASP A 459 -28.85 -0.74 -27.21
N VAL A 460 -29.44 0.30 -26.61
CA VAL A 460 -28.81 1.61 -26.41
C VAL A 460 -27.63 1.54 -25.43
N ILE A 461 -27.78 0.81 -24.31
CA ILE A 461 -26.70 0.55 -23.35
C ILE A 461 -25.55 -0.18 -24.05
N TYR A 462 -25.87 -1.15 -24.91
CA TYR A 462 -24.86 -1.81 -25.72
C TYR A 462 -24.14 -0.83 -26.65
N TYR A 463 -24.86 0.01 -27.39
CA TYR A 463 -24.23 1.00 -28.26
C TYR A 463 -23.32 1.94 -27.45
N ALA A 464 -23.74 2.40 -26.27
CA ALA A 464 -22.92 3.21 -25.38
C ALA A 464 -21.64 2.48 -24.92
N ARG A 465 -21.76 1.21 -24.49
CA ARG A 465 -20.60 0.37 -24.14
C ARG A 465 -19.68 0.15 -25.33
N SER A 466 -20.23 -0.12 -26.50
CA SER A 466 -19.49 -0.35 -27.75
C SER A 466 -18.73 0.91 -28.18
N THR A 467 -19.38 2.07 -28.16
CA THR A 467 -18.72 3.36 -28.44
C THR A 467 -17.59 3.63 -27.46
N THR A 468 -17.79 3.38 -26.16
CA THR A 468 -16.73 3.53 -25.15
C THR A 468 -15.54 2.64 -25.48
N ARG A 469 -15.75 1.34 -25.77
CA ARG A 469 -14.67 0.41 -26.15
C ARG A 469 -13.95 0.82 -27.44
N VAL A 470 -14.67 1.36 -28.43
CA VAL A 470 -14.05 1.88 -29.66
C VAL A 470 -13.18 3.10 -29.37
N LEU A 471 -13.63 4.02 -28.51
CA LEU A 471 -12.84 5.17 -28.09
C LEU A 471 -11.59 4.74 -27.30
N GLU A 472 -11.70 3.77 -26.39
CA GLU A 472 -10.55 3.17 -25.69
C GLU A 472 -9.52 2.62 -26.69
N PHE A 473 -9.99 1.91 -27.72
CA PHE A 473 -9.13 1.35 -28.77
C PHE A 473 -8.44 2.44 -29.61
N ILE A 474 -9.16 3.51 -29.97
CA ILE A 474 -8.59 4.64 -30.73
C ILE A 474 -7.46 5.30 -29.95
N VAL A 475 -7.65 5.55 -28.64
CA VAL A 475 -6.61 6.12 -27.77
C VAL A 475 -5.38 5.20 -27.73
N ALA A 476 -5.57 3.89 -27.61
CA ALA A 476 -4.46 2.94 -27.60
C ALA A 476 -3.70 2.88 -28.94
N VAL A 477 -4.40 2.91 -30.07
CA VAL A 477 -3.78 2.91 -31.40
C VAL A 477 -2.97 4.18 -31.64
N PHE A 478 -3.45 5.33 -31.18
CA PHE A 478 -2.73 6.60 -31.31
C PHE A 478 -1.33 6.55 -30.66
N VAL A 479 -1.22 5.95 -29.47
CA VAL A 479 0.08 5.74 -28.80
C VAL A 479 0.99 4.85 -29.63
N VAL A 480 0.47 3.75 -30.18
CA VAL A 480 1.27 2.83 -31.00
C VAL A 480 1.75 3.50 -32.28
N CYS A 481 0.91 4.27 -32.96
CA CYS A 481 1.32 5.03 -34.14
C CYS A 481 2.46 6.00 -33.84
N TYR A 482 2.36 6.74 -32.73
CA TYR A 482 3.44 7.63 -32.30
C TYR A 482 4.70 6.88 -31.89
N GLY A 483 4.57 5.80 -31.10
CA GLY A 483 5.70 4.98 -30.69
C GLY A 483 6.43 4.31 -31.85
N LEU A 484 5.69 3.88 -32.88
CA LEU A 484 6.26 3.36 -34.13
C LEU A 484 6.98 4.46 -34.90
N LYS A 485 6.39 5.67 -35.01
CA LYS A 485 7.04 6.82 -35.65
C LYS A 485 8.37 7.13 -34.94
N GLU A 486 8.36 7.20 -33.61
CA GLU A 486 9.55 7.47 -32.81
C GLU A 486 10.61 6.37 -32.96
N THR A 487 10.21 5.10 -32.97
CA THR A 487 11.14 3.98 -33.14
C THR A 487 11.75 3.94 -34.54
N LEU A 488 10.98 4.27 -35.58
CA LEU A 488 11.46 4.23 -36.98
C LEU A 488 12.33 5.43 -37.35
N PHE A 489 11.99 6.63 -36.86
CA PHE A 489 12.64 7.88 -37.26
C PHE A 489 13.51 8.52 -36.16
N GLY A 490 13.39 8.08 -34.91
CA GLY A 490 14.12 8.60 -33.76
C GLY A 490 15.32 7.74 -33.35
N VAL A 491 15.85 8.01 -32.15
CA VAL A 491 16.98 7.26 -31.58
C VAL A 491 16.49 5.92 -31.06
N TRP A 492 17.04 4.83 -31.58
CA TRP A 492 16.67 3.49 -31.17
C TRP A 492 17.05 3.22 -29.71
N SER A 493 16.05 2.80 -28.93
CA SER A 493 16.22 2.40 -27.52
C SER A 493 15.48 1.09 -27.27
N TRP A 494 16.20 0.08 -26.77
CA TRP A 494 15.63 -1.23 -26.43
C TRP A 494 14.49 -1.13 -25.41
N ILE A 495 14.58 -0.18 -24.47
CA ILE A 495 13.56 0.04 -23.45
C ILE A 495 12.27 0.56 -24.10
N ASN A 496 12.38 1.53 -25.01
CA ASN A 496 11.22 2.10 -25.72
C ASN A 496 10.53 1.04 -26.57
N SER A 497 11.29 0.21 -27.28
CA SER A 497 10.75 -0.90 -28.08
C SER A 497 10.07 -1.97 -27.22
N SER A 498 10.65 -2.33 -26.07
CA SER A 498 10.06 -3.30 -25.14
C SER A 498 8.71 -2.82 -24.58
N ILE A 499 8.63 -1.56 -24.14
CA ILE A 499 7.39 -0.96 -23.65
C ILE A 499 6.35 -0.87 -24.76
N LEU A 500 6.75 -0.53 -25.98
CA LEU A 500 5.86 -0.50 -27.13
C LEU A 500 5.26 -1.89 -27.42
N ILE A 501 6.06 -2.96 -27.35
CA ILE A 501 5.59 -4.34 -27.53
C ILE A 501 4.58 -4.71 -26.45
N ILE A 502 4.89 -4.43 -25.18
CA ILE A 502 3.99 -4.68 -24.04
C ILE A 502 2.67 -3.91 -24.24
N HIS A 503 2.75 -2.63 -24.64
CA HIS A 503 1.60 -1.80 -24.94
C HIS A 503 0.78 -2.36 -26.12
N CYS A 504 1.40 -2.81 -27.21
CA CYS A 504 0.71 -3.44 -28.33
C CYS A 504 -0.06 -4.70 -27.89
N TYR A 505 0.52 -5.51 -27.01
CA TYR A 505 -0.13 -6.73 -26.53
C TYR A 505 -1.32 -6.43 -25.59
N PHE A 506 -1.08 -5.74 -24.47
CA PHE A 506 -2.12 -5.49 -23.47
C PHE A 506 -3.12 -4.41 -23.90
N ASN A 507 -2.64 -3.33 -24.54
CA ASN A 507 -3.50 -2.20 -24.87
C ASN A 507 -4.19 -2.28 -26.23
N VAL A 508 -3.66 -3.01 -27.20
CA VAL A 508 -4.28 -3.11 -28.52
C VAL A 508 -4.82 -4.51 -28.77
N TRP A 509 -3.97 -5.54 -28.71
CA TRP A 509 -4.35 -6.90 -29.07
C TRP A 509 -5.44 -7.48 -28.17
N GLN A 510 -5.26 -7.41 -26.84
CA GLN A 510 -6.29 -7.91 -25.90
C GLN A 510 -7.63 -7.18 -26.04
N ARG A 511 -7.62 -5.86 -26.24
CA ARG A 511 -8.85 -5.07 -26.45
C ARG A 511 -9.53 -5.41 -27.77
N LEU A 512 -8.77 -5.56 -28.85
CA LEU A 512 -9.28 -5.99 -30.15
C LEU A 512 -9.90 -7.39 -30.05
N GLN A 513 -9.20 -8.34 -29.41
CA GLN A 513 -9.68 -9.71 -29.23
C GLN A 513 -10.98 -9.74 -28.41
N SER A 514 -11.07 -8.95 -27.34
CA SER A 514 -12.28 -8.81 -26.53
C SER A 514 -13.45 -8.27 -27.37
N GLY A 515 -13.24 -7.16 -28.09
CA GLY A 515 -14.26 -6.56 -28.96
C GLY A 515 -14.70 -7.49 -30.09
N TRP A 516 -13.75 -8.21 -30.70
CA TRP A 516 -14.01 -9.17 -31.77
C TRP A 516 -14.85 -10.36 -31.29
N LYS A 517 -14.54 -10.89 -30.10
CA LYS A 517 -15.32 -11.97 -29.48
C LYS A 517 -16.77 -11.53 -29.22
N SER A 518 -16.98 -10.34 -28.64
CA SER A 518 -18.33 -9.80 -28.41
C SER A 518 -19.10 -9.57 -29.71
N PHE A 519 -18.43 -9.09 -30.77
CA PHE A 519 -19.05 -8.92 -32.08
C PHE A 519 -19.45 -10.26 -32.72
N LEU A 520 -18.56 -11.25 -32.68
CA LEU A 520 -18.83 -12.60 -33.20
C LEU A 520 -20.02 -13.26 -32.49
N GLN A 521 -20.06 -13.23 -31.14
CA GLN A 521 -21.16 -13.79 -30.36
C GLN A 521 -22.52 -13.21 -30.75
N ARG A 522 -22.57 -11.89 -31.00
CA ARG A 522 -23.82 -11.26 -31.46
C ARG A 522 -24.22 -11.63 -32.87
N ARG A 523 -23.24 -11.69 -33.78
CA ARG A 523 -23.50 -12.13 -35.16
C ARG A 523 -24.00 -13.56 -35.19
N GLU A 524 -23.44 -14.42 -34.35
CA GLU A 524 -23.89 -15.81 -34.16
C GLU A 524 -25.30 -15.85 -33.58
N ALA A 525 -25.60 -15.12 -32.50
CA ALA A 525 -26.94 -15.06 -31.91
C ALA A 525 -28.01 -14.59 -32.90
N VAL A 526 -27.73 -13.59 -33.74
CA VAL A 526 -28.65 -13.14 -34.80
C VAL A 526 -28.87 -14.23 -35.84
N LYS A 527 -27.80 -14.85 -36.35
CA LYS A 527 -27.91 -15.96 -37.31
C LYS A 527 -28.69 -17.14 -36.75
N MET A 528 -28.44 -17.51 -35.49
CA MET A 528 -29.13 -18.60 -34.80
C MET A 528 -30.61 -18.30 -34.62
N LEU A 529 -30.97 -17.06 -34.33
CA LEU A 529 -32.36 -16.65 -34.23
C LEU A 529 -33.06 -16.64 -35.59
N GLU A 530 -32.37 -16.21 -36.64
CA GLU A 530 -32.89 -16.20 -38.01
C GLU A 530 -33.12 -17.62 -38.56
N SER A 531 -32.32 -18.60 -38.14
CA SER A 531 -32.49 -20.00 -38.54
C SER A 531 -33.59 -20.74 -37.77
N MET A 532 -34.19 -20.15 -36.73
CA MET A 532 -35.29 -20.77 -35.97
C MET A 532 -36.64 -20.56 -36.65
N PRO A 533 -37.50 -21.61 -36.74
CA PRO A 533 -38.85 -21.46 -37.26
C PRO A 533 -39.71 -20.53 -36.37
N CYS A 534 -40.57 -19.75 -37.02
CA CYS A 534 -41.64 -19.02 -36.32
C CYS A 534 -42.79 -19.97 -36.01
N ALA A 535 -43.36 -19.86 -34.81
CA ALA A 535 -44.55 -20.62 -34.43
C ALA A 535 -45.78 -20.17 -35.24
N SER A 536 -46.57 -21.12 -35.72
CA SER A 536 -47.88 -20.82 -36.32
C SER A 536 -48.88 -20.35 -35.26
N GLN A 537 -49.93 -19.63 -35.66
CA GLN A 537 -50.97 -19.22 -34.70
C GLN A 537 -51.70 -20.41 -34.06
N GLU A 538 -51.80 -21.53 -34.76
CA GLU A 538 -52.40 -22.76 -34.22
C GLU A 538 -51.49 -23.40 -33.15
N GLN A 539 -50.17 -23.43 -33.40
CA GLN A 539 -49.19 -23.91 -32.41
C GLN A 539 -49.17 -23.03 -31.15
N LEU A 540 -49.24 -21.71 -31.32
CA LEU A 540 -49.32 -20.76 -30.19
C LEU A 540 -50.60 -20.95 -29.37
N LYS A 541 -51.76 -21.11 -30.02
CA LYS A 541 -53.04 -21.37 -29.34
C LYS A 541 -53.06 -22.72 -28.63
N THR A 542 -52.40 -23.73 -29.20
CA THR A 542 -52.31 -25.07 -28.61
C THR A 542 -51.34 -25.11 -27.43
N HIS A 543 -50.21 -24.39 -27.53
CA HIS A 543 -49.25 -24.26 -26.43
C HIS A 543 -49.84 -23.46 -25.26
N GLY A 544 -50.55 -22.35 -25.55
CA GLY A 544 -51.37 -21.64 -24.58
C GLY A 544 -50.62 -21.13 -23.34
N ASP A 545 -49.36 -20.75 -23.49
CA ASP A 545 -48.47 -20.34 -22.39
C ASP A 545 -47.83 -18.97 -22.66
N VAL A 546 -47.20 -18.40 -21.65
CA VAL A 546 -46.47 -17.13 -21.72
C VAL A 546 -44.99 -17.36 -22.05
N CYS A 547 -44.30 -16.33 -22.53
CA CYS A 547 -42.86 -16.43 -22.73
C CYS A 547 -42.14 -16.57 -21.39
N ALA A 548 -41.38 -17.65 -21.18
CA ALA A 548 -40.66 -17.90 -19.92
C ALA A 548 -39.52 -16.90 -19.61
N ILE A 549 -39.24 -15.94 -20.50
CA ILE A 549 -38.24 -14.88 -20.28
C ILE A 549 -38.91 -13.61 -19.73
N CYS A 550 -40.00 -13.12 -20.34
CA CYS A 550 -40.65 -11.86 -19.95
C CYS A 550 -42.01 -12.06 -19.26
N PHE A 551 -42.50 -13.30 -19.16
CA PHE A 551 -43.79 -13.67 -18.59
C PHE A 551 -45.02 -12.99 -19.23
N GLN A 552 -44.89 -12.57 -20.49
CA GLN A 552 -45.99 -11.98 -21.29
C GLN A 552 -46.52 -12.97 -22.33
N GLU A 553 -47.79 -12.79 -22.74
CA GLU A 553 -48.41 -13.61 -23.79
C GLU A 553 -47.66 -13.51 -25.13
N MET A 554 -47.57 -14.63 -25.84
CA MET A 554 -46.86 -14.73 -27.11
C MET A 554 -47.81 -14.59 -28.29
N THR A 555 -47.77 -13.44 -28.96
CA THR A 555 -48.43 -13.24 -30.27
C THR A 555 -47.57 -13.72 -31.43
N VAL A 556 -46.24 -13.63 -31.27
CA VAL A 556 -45.23 -14.12 -32.21
C VAL A 556 -44.11 -14.78 -31.40
N ALA A 557 -43.81 -16.05 -31.69
CA ALA A 557 -42.76 -16.80 -31.02
C ALA A 557 -41.79 -17.46 -32.01
N ARG A 558 -40.54 -17.63 -31.56
CA ARG A 558 -39.54 -18.52 -32.18
C ARG A 558 -39.52 -19.83 -31.42
N ILE A 559 -39.43 -20.93 -32.15
CA ILE A 559 -39.35 -22.28 -31.59
C ILE A 559 -37.88 -22.71 -31.65
N THR A 560 -37.30 -23.03 -30.49
CA THR A 560 -35.96 -23.63 -30.44
C THR A 560 -36.01 -25.09 -30.89
N LYS A 561 -34.88 -25.69 -31.31
CA LYS A 561 -34.87 -27.12 -31.68
C LYS A 561 -35.19 -28.08 -30.53
N CYS A 562 -35.10 -27.61 -29.27
CA CYS A 562 -35.61 -28.33 -28.10
C CYS A 562 -37.12 -28.09 -27.84
N ASN A 563 -37.83 -27.51 -28.81
CA ASN A 563 -39.28 -27.24 -28.80
C ASN A 563 -39.78 -26.27 -27.72
N HIS A 564 -38.92 -25.35 -27.24
CA HIS A 564 -39.36 -24.28 -26.34
C HIS A 564 -39.70 -23.00 -27.11
N PHE A 565 -40.71 -22.27 -26.64
CA PHE A 565 -41.30 -21.11 -27.29
C PHE A 565 -40.90 -19.82 -26.57
N PHE A 566 -40.41 -18.83 -27.32
CA PHE A 566 -40.05 -17.53 -26.78
C PHE A 566 -40.37 -16.41 -27.76
N HIS A 567 -40.62 -15.18 -27.31
CA HIS A 567 -40.60 -14.03 -28.22
C HIS A 567 -39.22 -13.95 -28.88
N GLY A 568 -39.19 -13.69 -30.19
CA GLY A 568 -37.93 -13.61 -30.93
C GLY A 568 -36.97 -12.58 -30.35
N PHE A 569 -37.50 -11.47 -29.81
CA PHE A 569 -36.72 -10.43 -29.14
C PHE A 569 -36.12 -10.90 -27.81
N CYS A 570 -36.91 -11.54 -26.94
CA CYS A 570 -36.45 -12.05 -25.66
C CYS A 570 -35.35 -13.12 -25.85
N LEU A 571 -35.55 -14.04 -26.79
CA LEU A 571 -34.56 -15.07 -27.08
C LEU A 571 -33.27 -14.49 -27.67
N ARG A 572 -33.38 -13.46 -28.53
CA ARG A 572 -32.22 -12.73 -29.04
C ARG A 572 -31.35 -12.16 -27.92
N LYS A 573 -31.98 -11.46 -26.96
CA LYS A 573 -31.28 -10.87 -25.81
C LYS A 573 -30.58 -11.93 -24.97
N TRP A 574 -31.24 -13.06 -24.72
CA TRP A 574 -30.65 -14.18 -23.99
C TRP A 574 -29.42 -14.76 -24.70
N LEU A 575 -29.53 -14.99 -26.01
CA LEU A 575 -28.45 -15.56 -26.83
C LEU A 575 -27.21 -14.65 -26.94
N TYR A 576 -27.32 -13.36 -26.64
CA TYR A 576 -26.17 -12.47 -26.52
C TYR A 576 -25.28 -12.78 -25.32
N VAL A 577 -25.81 -13.43 -24.29
CA VAL A 577 -25.09 -13.73 -23.05
C VAL A 577 -24.74 -15.21 -22.96
N LYS A 578 -25.68 -16.10 -23.33
CA LYS A 578 -25.51 -17.56 -23.27
C LYS A 578 -25.97 -18.21 -24.56
N ASP A 579 -25.18 -19.12 -25.09
CA ASP A 579 -25.50 -19.92 -26.29
C ASP A 579 -26.39 -21.13 -26.00
N ALA A 580 -27.23 -21.06 -24.96
CA ALA A 580 -28.02 -22.17 -24.45
C ALA A 580 -29.51 -21.81 -24.30
N CYS A 581 -30.41 -22.79 -24.39
CA CYS A 581 -31.84 -22.57 -24.19
C CYS A 581 -32.14 -22.14 -22.73
N PRO A 582 -32.95 -21.09 -22.49
CA PRO A 582 -33.28 -20.63 -21.13
C PRO A 582 -33.97 -21.69 -20.24
N MET A 583 -34.71 -22.63 -20.83
CA MET A 583 -35.49 -23.61 -20.08
C MET A 583 -34.73 -24.91 -19.80
N CYS A 584 -33.99 -25.44 -20.78
CA CYS A 584 -33.32 -26.74 -20.65
C CYS A 584 -31.79 -26.67 -20.65
N HIS A 585 -31.20 -25.47 -20.80
CA HIS A 585 -29.75 -25.24 -20.84
C HIS A 585 -28.99 -26.02 -21.94
N GLN A 586 -29.69 -26.66 -22.88
CA GLN A 586 -29.06 -27.29 -24.04
C GLN A 586 -28.45 -26.22 -24.95
N LYS A 587 -27.22 -26.45 -25.41
CA LYS A 587 -26.56 -25.57 -26.38
C LYS A 587 -27.40 -25.48 -27.64
N VAL A 588 -27.74 -24.26 -28.01
CA VAL A 588 -28.52 -24.00 -29.22
C VAL A 588 -27.65 -24.24 -30.45
N SER A 589 -26.33 -24.07 -30.36
CA SER A 589 -25.36 -24.15 -31.48
C SER A 589 -25.04 -25.57 -31.96
N SER A 590 -25.05 -26.58 -31.09
CA SER A 590 -24.74 -27.98 -31.45
C SER A 590 -25.82 -28.63 -32.30
N ILE A 591 -27.07 -28.13 -32.24
CA ILE A 591 -28.23 -28.72 -32.92
C ILE A 591 -28.37 -28.22 -34.38
N TYR A 592 -27.57 -27.23 -34.80
CA TYR A 592 -27.56 -26.71 -36.18
C TYR A 592 -26.33 -27.15 -37.00
N LYS A 593 -25.30 -27.75 -36.38
CA LYS A 593 -24.15 -28.29 -37.12
C LYS A 593 -24.38 -29.69 -37.69
N GLU A 594 -25.41 -30.41 -37.24
CA GLU A 594 -25.68 -31.80 -37.66
C GLU A 594 -26.51 -31.94 -38.95
N GLU A 595 -27.02 -30.86 -39.54
CA GLU A 595 -27.91 -30.93 -40.73
C GLU A 595 -27.20 -30.76 -42.09
N GLU A 596 -25.87 -30.59 -42.13
CA GLU A 596 -25.11 -30.44 -43.41
C GLU A 596 -24.43 -31.73 -43.92
N SER A 597 -24.59 -32.89 -43.29
CA SER A 597 -24.08 -34.16 -43.84
C SER A 597 -25.19 -35.02 -44.45
N PRO A 598 -25.11 -35.43 -45.74
CA PRO A 598 -26.12 -36.28 -46.33
C PRO A 598 -26.03 -37.69 -45.77
N VAL A 599 -27.21 -38.23 -45.46
CA VAL A 599 -27.44 -39.61 -45.01
C VAL A 599 -26.92 -40.60 -46.05
N VAL A 600 -25.96 -41.44 -45.68
CA VAL A 600 -25.75 -42.76 -46.31
C VAL A 600 -25.89 -43.83 -45.24
N SER A 601 -27.02 -44.50 -45.29
CA SER A 601 -27.31 -45.75 -44.61
C SER A 601 -26.60 -46.92 -45.29
N GLN A 602 -25.86 -47.74 -44.54
CA GLN A 602 -25.84 -49.20 -44.75
C GLN A 602 -25.29 -49.97 -43.53
N ASN A 603 -26.07 -50.97 -43.12
CA ASN A 603 -25.74 -52.02 -42.17
C ASN A 603 -24.66 -52.97 -42.71
N ASN A 604 -23.79 -53.51 -41.83
CA ASN A 604 -23.83 -54.93 -41.43
C ASN A 604 -22.66 -55.31 -40.51
N ASN A 605 -23.00 -56.20 -39.58
CA ASN A 605 -22.11 -56.95 -38.68
C ASN A 605 -21.05 -57.77 -39.46
N THR A 606 -19.88 -58.06 -38.88
CA THR A 606 -19.49 -59.34 -38.23
C THR A 606 -17.98 -59.32 -37.91
N GLU A 607 -17.62 -60.16 -36.96
CA GLU A 607 -16.40 -60.32 -36.16
C GLU A 607 -15.08 -60.68 -36.90
N ASP A 608 -13.98 -60.37 -36.19
CA ASP A 608 -12.83 -61.26 -35.86
C ASP A 608 -11.44 -60.91 -36.44
N GLY A 609 -10.43 -60.99 -35.53
CA GLY A 609 -8.99 -61.15 -35.82
C GLY A 609 -8.08 -59.93 -35.59
N GLY A 610 -7.21 -60.00 -34.57
CA GLY A 610 -6.25 -58.95 -34.10
C GLY A 610 -5.10 -58.62 -35.08
N THR A 611 -4.15 -57.72 -34.78
CA THR A 611 -3.46 -57.39 -33.52
C THR A 611 -2.70 -56.05 -33.68
N GLU A 612 -2.68 -55.26 -32.60
CA GLU A 612 -1.62 -54.36 -32.08
C GLU A 612 -0.87 -53.37 -33.01
N THR A 613 -1.02 -52.06 -32.73
CA THR A 613 0.07 -51.22 -32.17
C THR A 613 -0.42 -49.84 -31.69
N GLU A 614 0.36 -49.30 -30.75
CA GLU A 614 0.11 -48.23 -29.76
C GLU A 614 -0.11 -46.81 -30.30
N SER A 615 -0.81 -45.96 -29.54
CA SER A 615 -0.25 -44.72 -28.94
C SER A 615 -1.32 -43.66 -28.61
N GLY A 616 -1.32 -43.22 -27.33
CA GLY A 616 -1.34 -41.78 -27.02
C GLY A 616 -2.68 -41.11 -26.73
N ALA A 617 -3.21 -41.31 -25.52
CA ALA A 617 -4.23 -40.44 -24.93
C ALA A 617 -3.63 -39.07 -24.55
N ALA A 618 -4.18 -37.99 -25.14
CA ALA A 618 -3.91 -36.63 -24.71
C ALA A 618 -4.97 -36.17 -23.71
N THR A 619 -4.52 -35.94 -22.48
CA THR A 619 -5.23 -35.30 -21.38
C THR A 619 -5.41 -33.81 -21.68
N GLU A 620 -6.64 -33.33 -21.90
CA GLU A 620 -6.94 -31.89 -21.88
C GLU A 620 -7.29 -31.44 -20.45
N LEU A 621 -6.45 -30.54 -19.96
CA LEU A 621 -6.52 -29.87 -18.67
C LEU A 621 -7.58 -28.76 -18.73
N PHE A 622 -8.61 -28.85 -17.88
CA PHE A 622 -9.65 -27.84 -17.73
C PHE A 622 -9.10 -26.64 -16.94
N GLN A 623 -8.98 -25.47 -17.58
CA GLN A 623 -8.57 -24.24 -16.91
C GLN A 623 -9.80 -23.42 -16.51
N THR A 624 -10.08 -23.41 -15.21
CA THR A 624 -11.13 -22.64 -14.54
C THR A 624 -10.89 -21.14 -14.70
N SER A 625 -11.74 -20.45 -15.45
CA SER A 625 -11.82 -18.98 -15.47
C SER A 625 -13.02 -18.53 -14.66
N VAL A 626 -12.74 -17.95 -13.49
CA VAL A 626 -13.70 -17.30 -12.60
C VAL A 626 -14.24 -16.06 -13.30
N SER A 627 -15.50 -16.09 -13.71
CA SER A 627 -16.24 -14.92 -14.18
C SER A 627 -17.34 -14.59 -13.18
N LYS A 628 -17.17 -13.42 -12.56
CA LYS A 628 -18.04 -12.70 -11.63
C LYS A 628 -19.51 -12.78 -12.05
N VAL A 629 -20.35 -13.39 -11.21
CA VAL A 629 -21.80 -13.50 -11.39
C VAL A 629 -22.46 -12.23 -10.85
N GLU A 630 -22.99 -11.40 -11.74
CA GLU A 630 -24.03 -10.42 -11.41
C GLU A 630 -25.39 -11.10 -11.62
N ALA A 631 -26.09 -11.37 -10.52
CA ALA A 631 -27.44 -11.90 -10.54
C ALA A 631 -28.44 -10.74 -10.48
N SER A 632 -29.08 -10.45 -11.61
CA SER A 632 -30.34 -9.73 -11.69
C SER A 632 -31.47 -10.66 -11.26
N THR A 633 -32.16 -10.34 -10.17
CA THR A 633 -33.41 -10.99 -9.77
C THR A 633 -34.53 -9.95 -9.85
N GLU A 634 -35.34 -10.06 -10.89
CA GLU A 634 -36.67 -9.45 -10.96
C GLU A 634 -37.68 -10.46 -10.40
N ALA A 635 -38.47 -10.03 -9.42
CA ALA A 635 -39.68 -10.73 -9.01
C ALA A 635 -40.83 -9.72 -8.97
N THR A 636 -41.73 -9.87 -9.94
CA THR A 636 -43.02 -9.20 -10.02
C THR A 636 -44.00 -9.89 -9.06
N THR A 637 -44.75 -9.14 -8.26
CA THR A 637 -46.08 -9.57 -7.85
C THR A 637 -46.99 -8.36 -7.62
N ALA A 638 -48.14 -8.41 -8.29
CA ALA A 638 -49.20 -7.41 -8.31
C ALA A 638 -49.94 -7.30 -6.96
N GLY A 639 -50.48 -6.11 -6.70
CA GLY A 639 -51.12 -5.76 -5.44
C GLY A 639 -52.56 -6.20 -5.24
N GLN A 640 -53.02 -6.04 -4.00
CA GLN A 640 -54.42 -5.87 -3.63
C GLN A 640 -54.54 -4.80 -2.54
N SER A 641 -55.61 -4.03 -2.67
CA SER A 641 -56.09 -2.88 -1.90
C SER A 641 -56.22 -3.10 -0.39
N GLU A 642 -56.06 -2.05 0.41
CA GLU A 642 -57.15 -1.43 1.21
C GLU A 642 -56.68 -0.33 2.17
N ALA A 643 -57.64 0.49 2.59
CA ALA A 643 -57.51 1.78 3.25
C ALA A 643 -57.01 1.76 4.70
N LYS A 644 -56.48 2.91 5.14
CA LYS A 644 -56.28 3.31 6.56
C LYS A 644 -57.60 3.21 7.35
N PRO A 645 -57.58 2.90 8.68
CA PRO A 645 -57.22 3.95 9.65
C PRO A 645 -56.56 3.52 10.98
N SER A 646 -55.76 4.46 11.52
CA SER A 646 -55.64 4.91 12.93
C SER A 646 -55.39 3.96 14.13
N VAL A 647 -54.49 4.44 15.00
CA VAL A 647 -54.45 4.39 16.49
C VAL A 647 -53.34 3.55 17.16
N SER A 648 -52.56 4.27 17.98
CA SER A 648 -51.64 3.95 19.09
C SER A 648 -51.34 2.50 19.50
N ASN A 649 -50.08 2.22 19.85
CA ASN A 649 -49.66 2.13 21.26
C ASN A 649 -48.17 1.79 21.49
N ASN A 650 -47.75 2.12 22.71
CA ASN A 650 -46.49 1.85 23.40
C ASN A 650 -46.03 0.35 23.37
N VAL A 651 -44.70 0.15 23.23
CA VAL A 651 -43.71 -0.68 24.01
C VAL A 651 -44.24 -1.89 24.83
N PRO A 652 -43.58 -3.09 24.97
CA PRO A 652 -42.12 -3.38 24.97
C PRO A 652 -41.62 -4.66 24.25
N ALA A 653 -40.28 -4.80 24.28
CA ALA A 653 -39.47 -5.95 23.86
C ALA A 653 -39.66 -7.21 24.71
N SER A 654 -39.89 -8.35 24.04
CA SER A 654 -39.36 -9.68 24.37
C SER A 654 -39.85 -10.68 23.33
N LEU A 655 -38.93 -11.39 22.65
CA LEU A 655 -39.00 -12.77 22.12
C LEU A 655 -37.94 -12.88 21.02
N ILE A 656 -36.77 -13.38 21.39
CA ILE A 656 -35.69 -13.78 20.47
C ILE A 656 -35.99 -15.21 20.04
N ASP A 657 -36.06 -15.41 18.73
CA ASP A 657 -36.42 -16.66 18.07
C ASP A 657 -35.22 -17.64 18.09
N GLU A 658 -35.34 -18.76 18.82
CA GLU A 658 -34.30 -19.80 18.96
C GLU A 658 -33.87 -20.42 17.61
N ASP A 659 -34.71 -20.31 16.58
CA ASP A 659 -34.47 -20.85 15.24
C ASP A 659 -33.36 -20.09 14.46
N SER A 660 -33.06 -18.86 14.88
CA SER A 660 -31.99 -18.04 14.28
C SER A 660 -30.58 -18.42 14.79
N LEU A 661 -30.47 -18.92 16.02
CA LEU A 661 -29.20 -19.30 16.63
C LEU A 661 -28.70 -20.66 16.12
N GLN A 662 -29.63 -21.56 15.82
CA GLN A 662 -29.34 -22.91 15.33
C GLN A 662 -28.85 -22.90 13.87
N LYS A 663 -29.42 -22.02 13.02
CA LYS A 663 -28.90 -21.76 11.67
C LYS A 663 -27.52 -21.13 11.65
N GLN A 664 -27.18 -20.31 12.65
CA GLN A 664 -25.88 -19.66 12.72
C GLN A 664 -24.78 -20.65 13.13
N GLN A 665 -25.08 -21.61 14.01
CA GLN A 665 -24.16 -22.69 14.38
C GLN A 665 -23.94 -23.72 13.27
N GLU A 666 -24.95 -24.03 12.44
CA GLU A 666 -24.76 -24.90 11.27
C GLU A 666 -23.86 -24.26 10.20
N VAL A 667 -23.97 -22.95 10.00
CA VAL A 667 -23.12 -22.22 9.03
C VAL A 667 -21.66 -22.17 9.50
N GLU A 668 -21.41 -21.99 10.80
CA GLU A 668 -20.05 -22.02 11.37
C GLU A 668 -19.44 -23.44 11.34
N ALA A 669 -20.24 -24.49 11.57
CA ALA A 669 -19.77 -25.87 11.49
C ALA A 669 -19.38 -26.28 10.05
N VAL A 670 -20.16 -25.86 9.05
CA VAL A 670 -19.87 -26.11 7.63
C VAL A 670 -18.63 -25.30 7.17
N ALA A 671 -18.43 -24.10 7.70
CA ALA A 671 -17.23 -23.30 7.41
C ALA A 671 -15.96 -23.94 8.00
N SER A 672 -16.03 -24.46 9.22
CA SER A 672 -14.91 -25.16 9.86
C SER A 672 -14.54 -26.45 9.14
N ALA A 673 -15.52 -27.23 8.67
CA ALA A 673 -15.29 -28.48 7.94
C ALA A 673 -14.59 -28.24 6.59
N LYS A 674 -15.00 -27.19 5.85
CA LYS A 674 -14.33 -26.80 4.59
C LYS A 674 -12.89 -26.31 4.80
N GLN A 675 -12.60 -25.73 5.96
CA GLN A 675 -11.27 -25.24 6.28
C GLN A 675 -10.30 -26.37 6.67
N GLU A 676 -10.80 -27.46 7.25
CA GLU A 676 -10.02 -28.69 7.47
C GLU A 676 -9.78 -29.48 6.18
N GLU A 677 -10.78 -29.53 5.29
CA GLU A 677 -10.66 -30.18 3.97
C GLU A 677 -9.60 -29.49 3.10
N PHE A 678 -9.56 -28.14 3.11
CA PHE A 678 -8.54 -27.35 2.43
C PHE A 678 -7.13 -27.55 3.03
N LYS A 679 -7.03 -27.79 4.34
CA LYS A 679 -5.75 -28.09 5.00
C LYS A 679 -5.21 -29.47 4.62
N LEU A 680 -6.09 -30.46 4.50
CA LEU A 680 -5.74 -31.83 4.10
C LEU A 680 -5.30 -31.91 2.63
N GLU A 681 -5.93 -31.13 1.73
CA GLU A 681 -5.49 -31.01 0.34
C GLU A 681 -4.13 -30.31 0.22
N GLN A 682 -3.82 -29.35 1.10
CA GLN A 682 -2.54 -28.65 1.11
C GLN A 682 -1.40 -29.52 1.64
N GLU A 683 -1.65 -30.37 2.64
CA GLU A 683 -0.68 -31.36 3.15
C GLU A 683 -0.47 -32.54 2.18
N SER A 684 -1.51 -32.95 1.45
CA SER A 684 -1.37 -33.96 0.39
C SER A 684 -0.53 -33.44 -0.79
N GLY A 685 -0.72 -32.18 -1.18
CA GLY A 685 0.06 -31.52 -2.22
C GLY A 685 1.54 -31.34 -1.87
N SER A 686 1.87 -31.04 -0.61
CA SER A 686 3.27 -30.89 -0.18
C SER A 686 4.03 -32.23 -0.14
N ASN A 687 3.36 -33.32 0.25
CA ASN A 687 3.99 -34.64 0.30
C ASN A 687 4.27 -35.20 -1.12
N LEU A 688 3.40 -34.90 -2.09
CA LEU A 688 3.61 -35.27 -3.51
C LEU A 688 4.73 -34.49 -4.19
N VAL A 689 5.05 -33.28 -3.73
CA VAL A 689 6.18 -32.47 -4.24
C VAL A 689 7.50 -32.96 -3.63
N SER A 690 7.52 -33.30 -2.33
CA SER A 690 8.70 -33.87 -1.67
C SER A 690 9.10 -35.23 -2.27
N ASP A 691 8.14 -36.12 -2.53
CA ASP A 691 8.40 -37.42 -3.17
C ASP A 691 8.91 -37.32 -4.62
N LYS A 692 8.63 -36.21 -5.31
CA LYS A 692 9.13 -35.94 -6.67
C LYS A 692 10.55 -35.36 -6.66
N GLU A 693 10.88 -34.52 -5.68
CA GLU A 693 12.23 -33.97 -5.53
C GLU A 693 13.24 -35.05 -5.09
N ASP A 694 12.82 -36.00 -4.25
CA ASP A 694 13.69 -37.11 -3.81
C ASP A 694 14.00 -38.10 -4.95
N ARG A 695 13.03 -38.39 -5.84
CA ARG A 695 13.29 -39.24 -7.03
C ARG A 695 14.22 -38.59 -8.05
N VAL A 696 14.11 -37.28 -8.28
CA VAL A 696 14.97 -36.56 -9.23
C VAL A 696 16.42 -36.47 -8.72
N ASN A 697 16.62 -36.37 -7.41
CA ASN A 697 17.96 -36.36 -6.81
C ASN A 697 18.66 -37.72 -6.84
N ASP A 698 17.91 -38.82 -6.78
CA ASP A 698 18.46 -40.18 -6.91
C ASP A 698 18.83 -40.51 -8.36
N ASP A 699 18.06 -40.05 -9.35
CA ASP A 699 18.38 -40.21 -10.78
C ASP A 699 19.64 -39.43 -11.20
N VAL A 700 19.87 -38.24 -10.62
CA VAL A 700 21.08 -37.43 -10.87
C VAL A 700 22.34 -38.05 -10.23
N LYS A 701 22.21 -38.72 -9.08
CA LYS A 701 23.32 -39.47 -8.46
C LYS A 701 23.68 -40.75 -9.24
N GLN A 702 22.71 -41.36 -9.91
CA GLN A 702 22.95 -42.58 -10.69
C GLN A 702 23.61 -42.28 -12.05
N ALA A 703 23.32 -41.13 -12.65
CA ALA A 703 23.97 -40.66 -13.89
C ALA A 703 25.44 -40.26 -13.71
N HIS A 704 25.83 -39.77 -12.54
CA HIS A 704 27.22 -39.35 -12.27
C HIS A 704 28.20 -40.51 -12.02
N ASN A 705 27.70 -41.71 -11.74
CA ASN A 705 28.52 -42.91 -11.46
C ASN A 705 28.79 -43.80 -12.70
N THR A 706 28.26 -43.47 -13.88
CA THR A 706 28.34 -44.32 -15.08
C THR A 706 29.16 -43.74 -16.24
N ALA A 707 29.69 -42.50 -16.13
CA ALA A 707 30.56 -41.92 -17.16
C ALA A 707 32.05 -42.13 -16.82
N GLY A 708 32.56 -43.32 -17.15
CA GLY A 708 34.00 -43.60 -17.17
C GLY A 708 34.70 -42.85 -18.31
N THR A 709 35.78 -42.14 -17.96
CA THR A 709 36.73 -41.49 -18.87
C THR A 709 37.36 -42.44 -19.88
N PRO A 710 37.52 -42.02 -21.16
CA PRO A 710 38.61 -42.50 -21.98
C PRO A 710 39.63 -41.39 -22.25
N VAL A 711 40.88 -41.73 -21.95
CA VAL A 711 42.13 -41.10 -22.42
C VAL A 711 42.24 -41.33 -23.94
N ILE A 712 42.76 -40.36 -24.72
CA ILE A 712 43.69 -40.54 -25.87
C ILE A 712 44.06 -39.15 -26.51
N SER A 713 45.33 -38.79 -26.29
CA SER A 713 46.35 -38.14 -27.14
C SER A 713 46.05 -37.36 -28.45
N VAL A 714 46.74 -36.18 -28.56
CA VAL A 714 47.56 -35.66 -29.71
C VAL A 714 46.76 -35.18 -30.95
N SER A 715 47.00 -34.09 -31.69
CA SER A 715 48.16 -33.22 -32.03
C SER A 715 47.68 -31.86 -32.60
N GLU A 716 48.58 -30.89 -32.56
CA GLU A 716 48.80 -29.73 -33.45
C GLU A 716 47.97 -29.62 -34.76
N ALA A 717 47.37 -28.43 -34.98
CA ALA A 717 47.61 -27.52 -36.13
C ALA A 717 46.74 -26.26 -36.00
#